data_AF-A0A4Y5SJM8-F1
#
_entry.id   AF-A0A4Y5SJM8-F1
#
_cell.length_a   1.000
_cell.length_b   1.000
_cell.length_c   1.000
_cell.angle_alpha   90.00
_cell.angle_beta   90.00
_cell.angle_gamma   90.00
#
_symmetry.space_group_name_H-M   'P 1'
#
loop_
_entity.id
_entity.type
_entity.pdbx_description
1 polymer ?
#
loop_
_entity_poly.entity_id
_entity_poly.type
_entity_poly.pdbx_seq_one_letter_code
_entity_poly.pdbx_strand_id
1 'polypeptide(L)'
;MPRKKKADDEIKELEEFEELDVVEESPSSSTKKKKEKEIKTLEDLPGVGPATAEKLREAGYDSIEAIAVASPMELKEIAGISEGAALKIIQAAREAANIGTFMRADEYMERRSTIGKISTGSKSLDKLLGGGIETQAITEVFGEFGSGKCFAKDTKVYYENDTFVHFETIEGMYEKYRALGGEVPFDTGFAVPLETVRVYTFDPATGEIKRTKASYLYREWVRKILQLNLSRGRKLRITAVHPVLVFRNGLQWVRAGELREGDVIVGVRKVPANSAHLSEEMAYFLGLFVAEGTSNPLSITTSSEQLRDFIVEFIKRHDGYEPKVEVRRGLYRILLRKKTAKWLGELSASNSQSKVVPEEILNGDEDTIVSFLAGYLDGDGHVAESHIEFVTKSRNLAEGIVFLLKRLGISPTVSEKVTNGETYYRIFITGEDRASLSSVLEVSLLKNSKLPGGGVGRYPPAVARYLSDLYSEFRLPKRDGETAYHILTRNKNVWFTERTLERISDYFRDALNRLELAKNAIENGEKPELPFPWTVLRKYGFTDRQISNYRARGLPKREPLRGRVISALLREIEEHEKIARKAIEFIELLKKLEFYEVKSVELVDYNDWVYDLVVPETHNFIAPNGLVLHNTQLAHTLAVMVQLPGEEGGLHGSVVWIDTENTFRPERIRQIAEARGLDPDETLKNIYVARAFNSNHQMLLVERAEEIIKEKAETDRPVKLLVVDSLMAHFRSEYVGRGTLAERQQKLAKHLADLHRIADLYDIAVFVTNQVQAKPDAFFGDPTRPVGGHILAHSATLRIYLRKGKAGKRVARLIDSPHLPEGEAIFRITDKGAED
;
A
#
# COMPACT_ATOMS: atom_id res chain seq x y z
N MET A 1 -56.14 2.97 -37.22
CA MET A 1 -55.91 1.59 -36.78
C MET A 1 -54.47 1.17 -37.04
N PRO A 2 -53.57 1.28 -36.04
CA PRO A 2 -52.35 0.47 -35.99
C PRO A 2 -52.08 -0.09 -34.57
N ARG A 3 -53.14 -0.32 -33.77
CA ARG A 3 -53.03 -0.87 -32.41
C ARG A 3 -53.69 -2.24 -32.21
N LYS A 4 -54.44 -2.75 -33.19
CA LYS A 4 -55.00 -4.12 -33.15
C LYS A 4 -54.05 -5.18 -33.70
N LYS A 5 -53.31 -4.88 -34.77
CA LYS A 5 -52.38 -5.82 -35.41
C LYS A 5 -51.20 -6.25 -34.52
N LYS A 6 -50.80 -5.41 -33.56
CA LYS A 6 -49.66 -5.70 -32.68
C LYS A 6 -50.04 -6.61 -31.49
N ALA A 7 -51.31 -6.60 -31.10
CA ALA A 7 -51.82 -7.48 -30.03
C ALA A 7 -52.12 -8.89 -30.57
N ASP A 8 -52.60 -9.00 -31.82
CA ASP A 8 -52.87 -10.31 -32.43
C ASP A 8 -51.58 -11.07 -32.80
N ASP A 9 -50.47 -10.37 -33.08
CA ASP A 9 -49.16 -11.00 -33.31
C ASP A 9 -48.48 -11.42 -31.98
N GLU A 10 -48.65 -10.66 -30.89
CA GLU A 10 -48.12 -11.02 -29.56
C GLU A 10 -48.91 -12.18 -28.90
N ILE A 11 -50.19 -12.36 -29.21
CA ILE A 11 -50.99 -13.51 -28.72
C ILE A 11 -50.63 -14.80 -29.49
N LYS A 12 -50.23 -14.70 -30.77
CA LYS A 12 -49.80 -15.86 -31.55
C LYS A 12 -48.43 -16.41 -31.16
N GLU A 13 -47.53 -15.55 -30.67
CA GLU A 13 -46.23 -15.99 -30.12
C GLU A 13 -46.35 -16.61 -28.71
N LEU A 14 -47.45 -16.35 -27.98
CA LEU A 14 -47.69 -16.95 -26.66
C LEU A 14 -48.43 -18.29 -26.73
N GLU A 15 -49.25 -18.53 -27.75
CA GLU A 15 -49.94 -19.83 -27.95
C GLU A 15 -49.02 -20.92 -28.56
N GLU A 16 -47.94 -20.57 -29.28
CA GLU A 16 -46.97 -21.56 -29.78
C GLU A 16 -46.00 -22.10 -28.70
N PHE A 17 -45.95 -21.50 -27.51
CA PHE A 17 -45.10 -21.94 -26.40
C PHE A 17 -45.80 -22.83 -25.36
N GLU A 18 -47.15 -22.90 -25.35
CA GLU A 18 -47.90 -23.74 -24.40
C GLU A 18 -48.25 -25.15 -24.92
N GLU A 19 -47.98 -25.49 -26.19
CA GLU A 19 -48.29 -26.81 -26.76
C GLU A 19 -47.15 -27.86 -26.68
N LEU A 20 -46.03 -27.59 -25.99
CA LEU A 20 -44.88 -28.51 -25.95
C LEU A 20 -44.71 -29.37 -24.68
N ASP A 21 -45.59 -29.26 -23.67
CA ASP A 21 -45.51 -30.08 -22.45
C ASP A 21 -46.79 -30.90 -22.20
N VAL A 22 -47.11 -31.81 -23.13
CA VAL A 22 -47.89 -33.01 -22.79
C VAL A 22 -47.32 -34.21 -23.55
N VAL A 23 -46.54 -35.03 -22.85
CA VAL A 23 -46.26 -36.41 -23.30
C VAL A 23 -46.91 -37.35 -22.29
N GLU A 24 -47.94 -38.05 -22.75
CA GLU A 24 -48.59 -39.18 -22.09
C GLU A 24 -47.60 -40.34 -21.88
N GLU A 25 -47.69 -40.99 -20.73
CA GLU A 25 -47.06 -42.30 -20.49
C GLU A 25 -47.68 -43.37 -21.40
N SER A 26 -46.85 -44.24 -22.01
CA SER A 26 -47.02 -45.71 -22.08
C SER A 26 -45.93 -46.35 -22.99
N PRO A 27 -45.82 -47.69 -23.10
CA PRO A 27 -44.96 -48.52 -22.25
C PRO A 27 -43.79 -49.19 -23.02
N SER A 28 -42.92 -49.82 -22.25
CA SER A 28 -41.74 -50.61 -22.64
C SER A 28 -41.81 -51.32 -24.01
N SER A 29 -40.80 -51.13 -24.85
CA SER A 29 -40.36 -52.21 -25.74
C SER A 29 -38.86 -52.10 -26.08
N SER A 30 -38.23 -53.27 -26.07
CA SER A 30 -36.81 -53.54 -26.25
C SER A 30 -36.37 -53.44 -27.72
N THR A 31 -35.29 -52.71 -28.01
CA THR A 31 -34.52 -52.88 -29.26
C THR A 31 -33.04 -52.55 -29.10
N LYS A 32 -32.21 -53.41 -29.72
CA LYS A 32 -30.76 -53.56 -29.56
C LYS A 32 -29.95 -52.30 -29.96
N LYS A 33 -29.07 -51.80 -29.08
CA LYS A 33 -28.09 -50.73 -29.37
C LYS A 33 -26.96 -51.21 -30.30
N LYS A 34 -26.72 -50.48 -31.40
CA LYS A 34 -25.45 -50.48 -32.15
C LYS A 34 -24.36 -49.85 -31.27
N LYS A 35 -23.15 -50.40 -31.28
CA LYS A 35 -21.97 -49.78 -30.62
C LYS A 35 -21.61 -48.48 -31.36
N GLU A 36 -21.84 -47.34 -30.74
CA GLU A 36 -21.26 -46.06 -31.15
C GLU A 36 -19.76 -46.02 -30.85
N LYS A 37 -19.00 -45.35 -31.72
CA LYS A 37 -17.56 -45.22 -31.63
C LYS A 37 -17.23 -44.19 -30.55
N GLU A 38 -16.44 -44.57 -29.56
CA GLU A 38 -16.08 -43.72 -28.41
C GLU A 38 -15.18 -42.56 -28.89
N ILE A 39 -15.61 -41.31 -28.68
CA ILE A 39 -14.88 -40.10 -29.05
C ILE A 39 -13.85 -39.81 -27.95
N LYS A 40 -12.54 -39.86 -28.26
CA LYS A 40 -11.47 -39.64 -27.27
C LYS A 40 -10.56 -38.47 -27.61
N THR A 41 -10.39 -38.15 -28.90
CA THR A 41 -9.58 -37.00 -29.33
C THR A 41 -10.40 -36.05 -30.20
N LEU A 42 -9.89 -34.83 -30.39
CA LEU A 42 -10.54 -33.81 -31.23
C LEU A 42 -10.86 -34.32 -32.65
N GLU A 43 -10.00 -35.17 -33.21
CA GLU A 43 -10.16 -35.77 -34.54
C GLU A 43 -11.28 -36.83 -34.61
N ASP A 44 -11.76 -37.32 -33.47
CA ASP A 44 -12.92 -38.20 -33.40
C ASP A 44 -14.24 -37.41 -33.49
N LEU A 45 -14.20 -36.06 -33.35
CA LEU A 45 -15.37 -35.20 -33.47
C LEU A 45 -15.83 -35.09 -34.94
N PRO A 46 -17.15 -35.12 -35.19
CA PRO A 46 -17.69 -35.13 -36.54
C PRO A 46 -17.34 -33.85 -37.30
N GLY A 47 -16.63 -34.00 -38.41
CA GLY A 47 -16.21 -32.88 -39.25
C GLY A 47 -14.92 -32.18 -38.80
N VAL A 48 -14.23 -32.71 -37.78
CA VAL A 48 -12.91 -32.23 -37.34
C VAL A 48 -11.82 -33.10 -37.98
N GLY A 49 -11.19 -32.59 -39.04
CA GLY A 49 -9.99 -33.20 -39.60
C GLY A 49 -8.70 -32.74 -38.86
N PRO A 50 -7.53 -33.34 -39.16
CA PRO A 50 -6.26 -33.00 -38.50
C PRO A 50 -5.93 -31.50 -38.53
N ALA A 51 -6.16 -30.82 -39.67
CA ALA A 51 -5.91 -29.38 -39.82
C ALA A 51 -6.88 -28.50 -39.02
N THR A 52 -8.12 -28.97 -38.80
CA THR A 52 -9.10 -28.29 -37.95
C THR A 52 -8.75 -28.49 -36.49
N ALA A 53 -8.37 -29.71 -36.10
CA ALA A 53 -7.92 -30.04 -34.75
C ALA A 53 -6.65 -29.24 -34.36
N GLU A 54 -5.71 -29.06 -35.28
CA GLU A 54 -4.50 -28.27 -35.04
C GLU A 54 -4.82 -26.80 -34.76
N LYS A 55 -5.66 -26.15 -35.59
CA LYS A 55 -6.12 -24.77 -35.34
C LYS A 55 -6.85 -24.61 -34.01
N LEU A 56 -7.68 -25.60 -33.64
CA LEU A 56 -8.39 -25.61 -32.37
C LEU A 56 -7.41 -25.70 -31.20
N ARG A 57 -6.41 -26.59 -31.27
CA ARG A 57 -5.35 -26.71 -30.26
C ARG A 57 -4.54 -25.42 -30.11
N GLU A 58 -4.13 -24.81 -31.22
CA GLU A 58 -3.38 -23.53 -31.21
C GLU A 58 -4.18 -22.40 -30.54
N ALA A 59 -5.51 -22.44 -30.65
CA ALA A 59 -6.41 -21.47 -30.03
C ALA A 59 -6.88 -21.87 -28.63
N GLY A 60 -6.28 -22.89 -28.02
CA GLY A 60 -6.56 -23.30 -26.64
C GLY A 60 -7.68 -24.33 -26.47
N TYR A 61 -8.27 -24.83 -27.55
CA TYR A 61 -9.26 -25.92 -27.54
C TYR A 61 -8.59 -27.28 -27.79
N ASP A 62 -7.85 -27.75 -26.80
CA ASP A 62 -7.05 -28.98 -26.85
C ASP A 62 -7.76 -30.22 -26.31
N SER A 63 -8.93 -30.05 -25.68
CA SER A 63 -9.74 -31.12 -25.08
C SER A 63 -11.18 -31.12 -25.60
N ILE A 64 -11.87 -32.24 -25.43
CA ILE A 64 -13.30 -32.38 -25.79
C ILE A 64 -14.13 -31.45 -24.90
N GLU A 65 -13.75 -31.32 -23.63
CA GLU A 65 -14.36 -30.47 -22.62
C GLU A 65 -14.27 -28.98 -23.00
N ALA A 66 -13.10 -28.52 -23.47
CA ALA A 66 -12.92 -27.16 -23.94
C ALA A 66 -13.83 -26.83 -25.13
N ILE A 67 -13.97 -27.76 -26.08
CA ILE A 67 -14.90 -27.61 -27.22
C ILE A 67 -16.36 -27.61 -26.75
N ALA A 68 -16.71 -28.42 -25.76
CA ALA A 68 -18.09 -28.55 -25.28
C ALA A 68 -18.65 -27.29 -24.61
N VAL A 69 -17.78 -26.48 -23.99
CA VAL A 69 -18.13 -25.20 -23.34
C VAL A 69 -17.96 -23.98 -24.26
N ALA A 70 -17.50 -24.18 -25.49
CA ALA A 70 -17.29 -23.11 -26.47
C ALA A 70 -18.61 -22.60 -27.07
N SER A 71 -18.60 -21.36 -27.57
CA SER A 71 -19.71 -20.85 -28.39
C SER A 71 -19.54 -21.22 -29.88
N PRO A 72 -20.65 -21.43 -30.63
CA PRO A 72 -20.58 -21.67 -32.07
C PRO A 72 -19.91 -20.54 -32.86
N MET A 73 -20.02 -19.29 -32.39
CA MET A 73 -19.38 -18.14 -33.02
C MET A 73 -17.86 -18.17 -32.87
N GLU A 74 -17.35 -18.50 -31.68
CA GLU A 74 -15.91 -18.62 -31.42
C GLU A 74 -15.28 -19.74 -32.25
N LEU A 75 -15.89 -20.93 -32.26
CA LEU A 75 -15.35 -22.06 -33.04
C LEU A 75 -15.35 -21.77 -34.55
N LYS A 76 -16.36 -21.06 -35.03
CA LYS A 76 -16.46 -20.62 -36.43
C LYS A 76 -15.31 -19.71 -36.82
N GLU A 77 -15.02 -18.69 -36.01
CA GLU A 77 -13.94 -17.72 -36.26
C GLU A 77 -12.56 -18.37 -36.19
N ILE A 78 -12.34 -19.23 -35.20
CA ILE A 78 -11.03 -19.87 -34.94
C ILE A 78 -10.71 -20.95 -35.97
N ALA A 79 -11.65 -21.87 -36.19
CA ALA A 79 -11.41 -23.03 -37.05
C ALA A 79 -11.68 -22.74 -38.54
N GLY A 80 -12.29 -21.60 -38.86
CA GLY A 80 -12.67 -21.23 -40.23
C GLY A 80 -13.75 -22.16 -40.80
N ILE A 81 -14.63 -22.66 -39.95
CA ILE A 81 -15.69 -23.62 -40.29
C ILE A 81 -17.04 -22.89 -40.42
N SER A 82 -18.07 -23.56 -40.96
CA SER A 82 -19.42 -23.02 -40.96
C SER A 82 -20.04 -23.10 -39.57
N GLU A 83 -20.97 -22.20 -39.26
CA GLU A 83 -21.67 -22.17 -37.97
C GLU A 83 -22.45 -23.47 -37.68
N GLY A 84 -23.05 -24.06 -38.72
CA GLY A 84 -23.68 -25.38 -38.60
C GLY A 84 -22.70 -26.52 -38.35
N ALA A 85 -21.44 -26.42 -38.82
CA ALA A 85 -20.39 -27.37 -38.49
C ALA A 85 -19.89 -27.16 -37.04
N ALA A 86 -19.70 -25.90 -36.62
CA ALA A 86 -19.35 -25.56 -35.24
C ALA A 86 -20.38 -26.09 -34.24
N LEU A 87 -21.68 -25.90 -34.52
CA LEU A 87 -22.77 -26.46 -33.71
C LEU A 87 -22.68 -27.99 -33.60
N LYS A 88 -22.44 -28.70 -34.71
CA LYS A 88 -22.32 -30.16 -34.70
C LYS A 88 -21.09 -30.65 -33.91
N ILE A 89 -19.98 -29.94 -34.03
CA ILE A 89 -18.73 -30.25 -33.31
C ILE A 89 -18.94 -30.04 -31.81
N ILE A 90 -19.53 -28.90 -31.42
CA ILE A 90 -19.85 -28.59 -30.01
C ILE A 90 -20.86 -29.60 -29.45
N GLN A 91 -21.89 -29.96 -30.21
CA GLN A 91 -22.91 -30.93 -29.78
C GLN A 91 -22.30 -32.32 -29.55
N ALA A 92 -21.45 -32.79 -30.46
CA ALA A 92 -20.77 -34.07 -30.30
C ALA A 92 -19.76 -34.05 -29.14
N ALA A 93 -19.08 -32.91 -28.93
CA ALA A 93 -18.19 -32.74 -27.79
C ALA A 93 -18.95 -32.72 -26.46
N ARG A 94 -20.13 -32.09 -26.41
CA ARG A 94 -21.04 -32.11 -25.26
C ARG A 94 -21.53 -33.50 -24.92
N GLU A 95 -21.93 -34.29 -25.93
CA GLU A 95 -22.32 -35.69 -25.75
C GLU A 95 -21.16 -36.55 -25.24
N ALA A 96 -19.95 -36.36 -25.80
CA ALA A 96 -18.76 -37.12 -25.42
C ALA A 96 -18.21 -36.75 -24.03
N ALA A 97 -18.16 -35.46 -23.68
CA ALA A 97 -17.74 -34.97 -22.37
C ALA A 97 -18.85 -35.05 -21.30
N ASN A 98 -20.04 -35.53 -21.66
CA ASN A 98 -21.21 -35.56 -20.78
C ASN A 98 -21.53 -34.17 -20.19
N ILE A 99 -21.35 -33.13 -21.01
CA ILE A 99 -21.58 -31.71 -20.70
C ILE A 99 -22.93 -31.32 -21.30
N GLY A 100 -23.90 -30.94 -20.47
CA GLY A 100 -25.25 -30.61 -20.91
C GLY A 100 -26.16 -31.80 -21.18
N THR A 101 -25.70 -33.04 -20.92
CA THR A 101 -26.58 -34.20 -20.75
C THR A 101 -27.26 -34.12 -19.38
N PHE A 102 -28.54 -34.50 -19.32
CA PHE A 102 -29.25 -34.55 -18.05
C PHE A 102 -28.65 -35.64 -17.18
N MET A 103 -27.94 -35.23 -16.13
CA MET A 103 -27.45 -36.12 -15.09
C MET A 103 -28.54 -36.31 -14.03
N ARG A 104 -28.68 -37.52 -13.51
CA ARG A 104 -29.58 -37.74 -12.36
C ARG A 104 -29.02 -37.00 -11.14
N ALA A 105 -29.90 -36.49 -10.29
CA ALA A 105 -29.49 -35.63 -9.17
C ALA A 105 -28.51 -36.31 -8.20
N ASP A 106 -28.56 -37.63 -8.05
CA ASP A 106 -27.63 -38.43 -7.24
C ASP A 106 -26.24 -38.51 -7.86
N GLU A 107 -26.12 -38.72 -9.17
CA GLU A 107 -24.85 -38.69 -9.89
C GLU A 107 -24.22 -37.29 -9.87
N TYR A 108 -25.04 -36.24 -10.00
CA TYR A 108 -24.58 -34.86 -9.86
C TYR A 108 -24.14 -34.55 -8.43
N MET A 109 -24.82 -35.10 -7.43
CA MET A 109 -24.43 -35.00 -6.02
C MET A 109 -23.09 -35.69 -5.75
N GLU A 110 -22.84 -36.88 -6.32
CA GLU A 110 -21.54 -37.56 -6.25
C GLU A 110 -20.43 -36.71 -6.90
N ARG A 111 -20.69 -36.12 -8.07
CA ARG A 111 -19.72 -35.22 -8.72
C ARG A 111 -19.45 -33.96 -7.91
N ARG A 112 -20.46 -33.39 -7.23
CA ARG A 112 -20.26 -32.25 -6.33
C ARG A 112 -19.49 -32.60 -5.06
N SER A 113 -19.43 -33.88 -4.68
CA SER A 113 -18.65 -34.32 -3.51
C SER A 113 -17.14 -34.20 -3.70
N THR A 114 -16.66 -34.08 -4.95
CA THR A 114 -15.24 -33.94 -5.28
C THR A 114 -14.79 -32.49 -5.44
N ILE A 115 -15.67 -31.50 -5.24
CA ILE A 115 -15.32 -30.07 -5.30
C ILE A 115 -14.28 -29.76 -4.21
N GLY A 116 -13.13 -29.22 -4.63
CA GLY A 116 -12.08 -28.80 -3.72
C GLY A 116 -12.51 -27.59 -2.89
N LYS A 117 -12.04 -27.51 -1.64
CA LYS A 117 -12.29 -26.35 -0.76
C LYS A 117 -10.98 -25.85 -0.17
N ILE A 118 -10.73 -24.55 -0.32
CA ILE A 118 -9.58 -23.87 0.26
C ILE A 118 -10.02 -23.23 1.57
N SER A 119 -9.44 -23.66 2.68
CA SER A 119 -9.66 -23.03 3.99
C SER A 119 -9.25 -21.57 3.94
N THR A 120 -10.08 -20.72 4.52
CA THR A 120 -9.80 -19.30 4.74
C THR A 120 -8.79 -19.08 5.86
N GLY A 121 -8.44 -20.13 6.62
CA GLY A 121 -7.61 -20.07 7.81
C GLY A 121 -8.39 -19.83 9.11
N SER A 122 -9.68 -19.50 9.02
CA SER A 122 -10.61 -19.34 10.15
C SER A 122 -11.71 -20.41 10.10
N LYS A 123 -11.87 -21.17 11.18
CA LYS A 123 -12.88 -22.25 11.22
C LYS A 123 -14.29 -21.70 11.19
N SER A 124 -14.52 -20.54 11.79
CA SER A 124 -15.83 -19.89 11.76
C SER A 124 -16.20 -19.43 10.36
N LEU A 125 -15.24 -18.87 9.61
CA LEU A 125 -15.45 -18.44 8.24
C LEU A 125 -15.62 -19.65 7.29
N ASP A 126 -14.82 -20.70 7.45
CA ASP A 126 -14.98 -21.94 6.69
C ASP A 126 -16.36 -22.57 6.94
N LYS A 127 -16.83 -22.59 8.19
CA LYS A 127 -18.17 -23.08 8.52
C LYS A 127 -19.28 -22.29 7.82
N LEU A 128 -19.15 -20.97 7.75
CA LEU A 128 -20.10 -20.12 7.03
C LEU A 128 -20.13 -20.44 5.53
N LEU A 129 -18.97 -20.76 4.96
CA LEU A 129 -18.79 -21.07 3.55
C LEU A 129 -18.98 -22.56 3.22
N GLY A 130 -19.45 -23.37 4.16
CA GLY A 130 -19.66 -24.79 3.94
C GLY A 130 -18.36 -25.60 3.76
N GLY A 131 -17.23 -25.11 4.26
CA GLY A 131 -15.92 -25.78 4.30
C GLY A 131 -14.75 -24.97 3.75
N GLY A 132 -14.99 -23.78 3.18
CA GLY A 132 -13.96 -22.91 2.62
C GLY A 132 -14.37 -22.31 1.27
N ILE A 133 -13.41 -21.77 0.53
CA ILE A 133 -13.61 -21.26 -0.84
C ILE A 133 -13.63 -22.43 -1.81
N GLU A 134 -14.72 -22.62 -2.54
CA GLU A 134 -14.94 -23.76 -3.44
C GLU A 134 -14.22 -23.58 -4.79
N THR A 135 -13.68 -24.66 -5.34
CA THR A 135 -13.28 -24.73 -6.76
C THR A 135 -14.52 -24.79 -7.65
N GLN A 136 -14.35 -24.52 -8.96
CA GLN A 136 -15.47 -24.47 -9.92
C GLN A 136 -16.49 -23.38 -9.56
N ALA A 137 -16.04 -22.32 -8.88
CA ALA A 137 -16.88 -21.25 -8.41
C ALA A 137 -16.13 -19.92 -8.41
N ILE A 138 -16.89 -18.84 -8.67
CA ILE A 138 -16.43 -17.47 -8.42
C ILE A 138 -16.92 -17.06 -7.03
N THR A 139 -15.98 -16.79 -6.13
CA THR A 139 -16.27 -16.17 -4.84
C THR A 139 -15.95 -14.69 -4.91
N GLU A 140 -16.99 -13.86 -4.82
CA GLU A 140 -16.88 -12.42 -4.68
C GLU A 140 -16.76 -12.05 -3.21
N VAL A 141 -15.73 -11.30 -2.87
CA VAL A 141 -15.61 -10.64 -1.59
C VAL A 141 -15.65 -9.14 -1.79
N PHE A 142 -16.66 -8.50 -1.21
CA PHE A 142 -16.81 -7.06 -1.17
C PHE A 142 -17.02 -6.62 0.27
N GLY A 143 -16.69 -5.39 0.56
CA GLY A 143 -16.77 -4.93 1.93
C GLY A 143 -16.25 -3.52 2.08
N GLU A 144 -16.56 -2.94 3.22
CA GLU A 144 -16.17 -1.57 3.51
C GLU A 144 -14.67 -1.46 3.81
N PHE A 145 -14.08 -0.34 3.39
CA PHE A 145 -12.74 0.07 3.79
C PHE A 145 -12.71 0.55 5.25
N GLY A 146 -11.53 0.46 5.87
CA GLY A 146 -11.30 0.77 7.27
C GLY A 146 -11.46 -0.50 8.09
N SER A 147 -10.37 -1.11 8.55
CA SER A 147 -10.39 -2.41 9.25
C SER A 147 -9.97 -2.22 10.73
N GLY A 148 -10.31 -1.04 11.27
CA GLY A 148 -9.84 -0.51 12.54
C GLY A 148 -8.51 0.19 12.34
N LYS A 149 -8.38 1.00 11.28
CA LYS A 149 -7.15 1.75 10.95
C LYS A 149 -7.46 3.23 10.98
N CYS A 150 -7.99 3.65 12.12
CA CYS A 150 -8.52 4.97 12.27
C CYS A 150 -7.64 5.77 13.23
N PHE A 151 -7.61 7.07 12.98
CA PHE A 151 -6.86 8.07 13.70
C PHE A 151 -7.75 8.75 14.73
N ALA A 152 -7.18 9.20 15.84
CA ALA A 152 -7.87 10.14 16.71
C ALA A 152 -8.27 11.39 15.92
N LYS A 153 -9.38 12.01 16.33
CA LYS A 153 -9.99 13.18 15.68
C LYS A 153 -9.06 14.38 15.52
N ASP A 154 -8.14 14.54 16.47
CA ASP A 154 -7.17 15.63 16.49
C ASP A 154 -5.91 15.35 15.65
N THR A 155 -5.83 14.18 15.02
CA THR A 155 -4.71 13.84 14.14
C THR A 155 -4.67 14.82 12.99
N LYS A 156 -3.56 15.55 12.86
CA LYS A 156 -3.36 16.44 11.72
C LYS A 156 -3.21 15.64 10.44
N VAL A 157 -3.80 16.12 9.35
CA VAL A 157 -3.68 15.58 8.00
C VAL A 157 -3.14 16.65 7.07
N TYR A 158 -2.41 16.19 6.06
CA TYR A 158 -1.79 17.01 5.03
C TYR A 158 -2.31 16.52 3.69
N TYR A 159 -3.09 17.36 3.02
CA TYR A 159 -3.78 17.00 1.78
C TYR A 159 -3.87 18.20 0.85
N GLU A 160 -4.12 17.94 -0.42
CA GLU A 160 -4.29 18.94 -1.47
C GLU A 160 -5.72 18.89 -2.02
N ASN A 161 -6.26 20.04 -2.39
CA ASN A 161 -7.27 20.16 -3.43
C ASN A 161 -6.67 20.87 -4.66
N ASP A 162 -7.44 21.10 -5.73
CA ASP A 162 -6.94 21.53 -7.05
C ASP A 162 -6.02 22.77 -7.07
N THR A 163 -5.94 23.55 -5.98
CA THR A 163 -5.10 24.75 -5.89
C THR A 163 -4.29 24.93 -4.58
N PHE A 164 -4.64 24.25 -3.47
CA PHE A 164 -3.99 24.51 -2.16
C PHE A 164 -3.71 23.24 -1.36
N VAL A 165 -2.63 23.28 -0.59
CA VAL A 165 -2.37 22.40 0.54
C VAL A 165 -3.21 22.84 1.73
N HIS A 166 -3.81 21.87 2.40
CA HIS A 166 -4.52 22.00 3.65
C HIS A 166 -3.75 21.29 4.75
N PHE A 167 -3.67 21.93 5.91
CA PHE A 167 -3.07 21.38 7.12
C PHE A 167 -4.00 21.61 8.31
N GLU A 168 -4.78 20.60 8.64
CA GLU A 168 -5.81 20.69 9.68
C GLU A 168 -6.03 19.33 10.36
N THR A 169 -6.96 19.26 11.31
CA THR A 169 -7.31 17.98 11.95
C THR A 169 -8.14 17.12 10.98
N ILE A 170 -8.03 15.79 11.09
CA ILE A 170 -8.83 14.88 10.26
C ILE A 170 -10.34 15.06 10.51
N GLU A 171 -10.74 15.46 11.72
CA GLU A 171 -12.11 15.87 12.03
C GLU A 171 -12.50 17.18 11.32
N GLY A 172 -11.63 18.19 11.33
CA GLY A 172 -11.86 19.45 10.60
C GLY A 172 -12.04 19.20 9.10
N MET A 173 -11.18 18.36 8.52
CA MET A 173 -11.30 17.90 7.14
C MET A 173 -12.64 17.19 6.91
N TYR A 174 -13.01 16.26 7.80
CA TYR A 174 -14.28 15.54 7.70
C TYR A 174 -15.48 16.47 7.70
N GLU A 175 -15.57 17.39 8.67
CA GLU A 175 -16.70 18.33 8.78
C GLU A 175 -16.74 19.30 7.61
N LYS A 176 -15.57 19.73 7.09
CA LYS A 176 -15.48 20.56 5.88
C LYS A 176 -16.11 19.87 4.67
N TYR A 177 -15.71 18.63 4.38
CA TYR A 177 -16.24 17.93 3.21
C TYR A 177 -17.66 17.41 3.43
N ARG A 178 -18.03 17.08 4.67
CA ARG A 178 -19.42 16.77 5.04
C ARG A 178 -20.35 17.95 4.77
N ALA A 179 -19.92 19.17 5.09
CA ALA A 179 -20.71 20.37 4.81
C ALA A 179 -20.90 20.63 3.31
N LEU A 180 -19.95 20.20 2.47
CA LEU A 180 -19.99 20.36 1.02
C LEU A 180 -20.83 19.28 0.32
N GLY A 181 -20.62 18.01 0.67
CA GLY A 181 -21.17 16.85 -0.04
C GLY A 181 -22.13 15.97 0.76
N GLY A 182 -22.38 16.32 2.02
CA GLY A 182 -23.07 15.46 2.98
C GLY A 182 -22.18 14.33 3.50
N GLU A 183 -22.69 13.59 4.49
CA GLU A 183 -22.16 12.29 4.88
C GLU A 183 -23.20 11.22 4.56
N VAL A 184 -22.73 10.02 4.27
CA VAL A 184 -23.56 8.84 4.10
C VAL A 184 -23.26 7.85 5.23
N PRO A 185 -24.25 7.14 5.78
CA PRO A 185 -23.98 6.04 6.68
C PRO A 185 -23.05 5.00 6.02
N PHE A 186 -22.14 4.41 6.78
CA PHE A 186 -21.14 3.43 6.31
C PHE A 186 -20.72 2.53 7.50
N ASP A 187 -21.06 1.24 7.44
CA ASP A 187 -20.94 0.22 8.51
C ASP A 187 -21.56 0.69 9.84
N THR A 188 -20.73 0.94 10.84
CA THR A 188 -21.14 1.42 12.18
C THR A 188 -20.95 2.92 12.36
N GLY A 189 -20.59 3.64 11.29
CA GLY A 189 -20.26 5.06 11.30
C GLY A 189 -20.74 5.77 10.04
N PHE A 190 -19.94 6.72 9.56
CA PHE A 190 -20.31 7.61 8.46
C PHE A 190 -19.13 7.87 7.54
N ALA A 191 -19.39 8.03 6.24
CA ALA A 191 -18.38 8.37 5.24
C ALA A 191 -18.75 9.62 4.45
N VAL A 192 -17.74 10.38 4.04
CA VAL A 192 -17.85 11.56 3.19
C VAL A 192 -17.10 11.29 1.88
N PRO A 193 -17.76 11.34 0.71
CA PRO A 193 -17.09 11.17 -0.58
C PRO A 193 -16.15 12.36 -0.87
N LEU A 194 -14.99 12.06 -1.45
CA LEU A 194 -13.97 13.05 -1.83
C LEU A 194 -13.75 13.03 -3.34
N GLU A 195 -13.95 14.17 -3.98
CA GLU A 195 -13.81 14.28 -5.45
C GLU A 195 -12.48 14.89 -5.89
N THR A 196 -11.99 15.90 -5.16
CA THR A 196 -10.82 16.72 -5.54
C THR A 196 -9.64 16.55 -4.60
N VAL A 197 -9.77 15.74 -3.55
CA VAL A 197 -8.73 15.57 -2.55
C VAL A 197 -7.63 14.66 -3.06
N ARG A 198 -6.38 15.11 -2.92
CA ARG A 198 -5.17 14.31 -3.08
C ARG A 198 -4.42 14.28 -1.77
N VAL A 199 -3.81 13.14 -1.47
CA VAL A 199 -2.92 12.96 -0.33
C VAL A 199 -1.57 12.48 -0.81
N TYR A 200 -0.58 12.60 0.05
CA TYR A 200 0.77 12.13 -0.23
C TYR A 200 0.97 10.72 0.30
N THR A 201 1.59 9.86 -0.50
CA THR A 201 1.75 8.43 -0.22
C THR A 201 3.21 8.05 -0.39
N PHE A 202 3.71 7.07 0.37
CA PHE A 202 5.11 6.68 0.36
C PHE A 202 5.27 5.24 -0.14
N ASP A 203 6.26 5.01 -0.99
CA ASP A 203 6.70 3.68 -1.39
C ASP A 203 7.91 3.24 -0.55
N PRO A 204 7.76 2.27 0.37
CA PRO A 204 8.85 1.78 1.20
C PRO A 204 9.99 1.10 0.46
N ALA A 205 9.78 0.65 -0.79
CA ALA A 205 10.83 0.01 -1.58
C ALA A 205 11.78 1.03 -2.22
N THR A 206 11.22 2.11 -2.77
CA THR A 206 11.97 3.14 -3.53
C THR A 206 12.28 4.39 -2.69
N GLY A 207 11.52 4.59 -1.62
CA GLY A 207 11.54 5.82 -0.83
C GLY A 207 10.87 7.00 -1.52
N GLU A 208 10.10 6.76 -2.58
CA GLU A 208 9.43 7.82 -3.35
C GLU A 208 8.13 8.26 -2.69
N ILE A 209 7.82 9.55 -2.85
CA ILE A 209 6.56 10.14 -2.40
C ILE A 209 5.72 10.48 -3.63
N LYS A 210 4.51 9.94 -3.70
CA LYS A 210 3.54 10.16 -4.80
C LYS A 210 2.33 10.95 -4.30
N ARG A 211 1.76 11.78 -5.17
CA ARG A 211 0.43 12.39 -4.98
C ARG A 211 -0.63 11.40 -5.47
N THR A 212 -1.59 11.08 -4.62
CA THR A 212 -2.62 10.07 -4.92
C THR A 212 -4.00 10.58 -4.51
N LYS A 213 -5.01 10.29 -5.33
CA LYS A 213 -6.38 10.71 -5.06
C LYS A 213 -6.96 9.96 -3.85
N ALA A 214 -7.53 10.70 -2.90
CA ALA A 214 -8.35 10.13 -1.84
C ALA A 214 -9.81 10.07 -2.31
N SER A 215 -10.52 8.98 -1.99
CA SER A 215 -11.89 8.75 -2.45
C SER A 215 -12.93 8.96 -1.36
N TYR A 216 -12.61 8.69 -0.11
CA TYR A 216 -13.53 8.83 1.03
C TYR A 216 -12.79 9.21 2.32
N LEU A 217 -13.50 9.97 3.17
CA LEU A 217 -13.19 10.15 4.58
C LEU A 217 -14.20 9.36 5.41
N TYR A 218 -13.73 8.47 6.26
CA TYR A 218 -14.57 7.66 7.13
C TYR A 218 -14.46 8.12 8.58
N ARG A 219 -15.53 7.98 9.37
CA ARG A 219 -15.51 8.08 10.83
C ARG A 219 -16.30 6.96 11.53
N GLU A 220 -15.81 6.51 12.68
CA GLU A 220 -16.42 5.46 13.53
C GLU A 220 -16.28 5.83 15.01
N TRP A 221 -17.26 5.50 15.85
CA TRP A 221 -17.15 5.73 17.30
C TRP A 221 -16.42 4.58 17.99
N VAL A 222 -15.37 4.87 18.76
CA VAL A 222 -14.62 3.86 19.51
C VAL A 222 -14.47 4.21 20.98
N ARG A 223 -14.50 3.18 21.84
CA ARG A 223 -14.35 3.33 23.29
C ARG A 223 -12.92 3.55 23.72
N LYS A 224 -11.97 2.87 23.07
CA LYS A 224 -10.55 2.89 23.42
C LYS A 224 -9.68 3.11 22.19
N ILE A 225 -8.54 3.74 22.38
CA ILE A 225 -7.52 3.94 21.34
C ILE A 225 -6.13 3.63 21.91
N LEU A 226 -5.20 3.27 21.04
CA LEU A 226 -3.80 3.09 21.43
C LEU A 226 -3.08 4.42 21.29
N GLN A 227 -2.39 4.86 22.34
CA GLN A 227 -1.50 6.00 22.36
C GLN A 227 -0.06 5.50 22.36
N LEU A 228 0.66 5.83 21.30
CA LEU A 228 2.10 5.62 21.19
C LEU A 228 2.80 6.93 21.53
N ASN A 229 3.56 6.93 22.62
CA ASN A 229 4.49 8.01 22.92
C ASN A 229 5.83 7.67 22.27
N LEU A 230 6.29 8.52 21.37
CA LEU A 230 7.51 8.30 20.60
C LEU A 230 8.62 9.24 21.08
N SER A 231 9.86 8.95 20.67
CA SER A 231 10.98 9.87 20.83
C SER A 231 10.68 11.21 20.18
N ARG A 232 11.43 12.25 20.59
CA ARG A 232 11.23 13.64 20.14
C ARG A 232 9.86 14.23 20.53
N GLY A 233 9.18 13.62 21.51
CA GLY A 233 7.91 14.09 22.06
C GLY A 233 6.72 13.99 21.09
N ARG A 234 6.82 13.13 20.08
CA ARG A 234 5.71 12.84 19.18
C ARG A 234 4.73 11.89 19.87
N LYS A 235 3.44 12.11 19.62
CA LYS A 235 2.35 11.25 20.08
C LYS A 235 1.57 10.78 18.86
N LEU A 236 1.25 9.49 18.80
CA LEU A 236 0.40 8.93 17.77
C LEU A 236 -0.76 8.20 18.43
N ARG A 237 -1.98 8.63 18.14
CA ARG A 237 -3.20 8.03 18.68
C ARG A 237 -3.96 7.34 17.57
N ILE A 238 -3.89 6.02 17.58
CA ILE A 238 -4.40 5.15 16.52
C ILE A 238 -5.06 3.91 17.13
N THR A 239 -5.97 3.33 16.39
CA THR A 239 -6.55 2.02 16.74
C THR A 239 -5.47 0.94 16.78
N ALA A 240 -5.60 -0.05 17.69
CA ALA A 240 -4.55 -1.06 17.91
C ALA A 240 -4.20 -1.92 16.68
N VAL A 241 -5.11 -2.05 15.72
CA VAL A 241 -4.88 -2.82 14.48
C VAL A 241 -4.36 -1.95 13.32
N HIS A 242 -4.07 -0.68 13.59
CA HIS A 242 -3.46 0.24 12.63
C HIS A 242 -2.01 -0.19 12.31
N PRO A 243 -1.64 -0.44 11.05
CA PRO A 243 -0.30 -0.83 10.68
C PRO A 243 0.62 0.40 10.62
N VAL A 244 1.78 0.27 11.24
CA VAL A 244 2.82 1.28 11.35
C VAL A 244 4.08 0.72 10.70
N LEU A 245 4.78 1.54 9.92
CA LEU A 245 6.06 1.14 9.33
C LEU A 245 7.14 1.14 10.43
N VAL A 246 7.84 0.02 10.61
CA VAL A 246 8.83 -0.20 11.67
C VAL A 246 10.13 -0.72 11.05
N PHE A 247 11.26 -0.37 11.65
CA PHE A 247 12.56 -0.92 11.34
C PHE A 247 12.88 -2.12 12.25
N ARG A 248 12.72 -3.34 11.74
CA ARG A 248 13.09 -4.61 12.40
C ARG A 248 13.89 -5.46 11.39
N ASN A 249 15.21 -5.31 11.39
CA ASN A 249 16.11 -5.94 10.40
C ASN A 249 15.72 -5.64 8.94
N GLY A 250 15.30 -4.40 8.68
CA GLY A 250 14.66 -3.97 7.45
C GLY A 250 13.36 -3.24 7.73
N LEU A 251 12.73 -2.70 6.68
CA LEU A 251 11.43 -2.04 6.78
C LEU A 251 10.30 -3.07 6.78
N GLN A 252 9.43 -3.00 7.78
CA GLN A 252 8.32 -3.95 7.96
C GLN A 252 7.07 -3.25 8.46
N TRP A 253 5.90 -3.69 8.02
CA TRP A 253 4.62 -3.23 8.54
C TRP A 253 4.24 -4.03 9.79
N VAL A 254 4.06 -3.34 10.92
CA VAL A 254 3.71 -3.96 12.22
C VAL A 254 2.45 -3.29 12.76
N ARG A 255 1.58 -4.04 13.42
CA ARG A 255 0.38 -3.43 14.02
C ARG A 255 0.74 -2.62 15.25
N ALA A 256 0.05 -1.49 15.44
CA ALA A 256 0.26 -0.60 16.57
C ALA A 256 0.21 -1.35 17.93
N GLY A 257 -0.74 -2.28 18.09
CA GLY A 257 -0.89 -3.09 19.31
C GLY A 257 0.20 -4.14 19.54
N GLU A 258 1.04 -4.42 18.55
CA GLU A 258 2.20 -5.32 18.67
C GLU A 258 3.50 -4.56 18.95
N LEU A 259 3.44 -3.22 18.91
CA LEU A 259 4.59 -2.37 19.24
C LEU A 259 4.90 -2.45 20.73
N ARG A 260 6.19 -2.39 21.02
CA ARG A 260 6.75 -2.38 22.37
C ARG A 260 7.70 -1.21 22.52
N GLU A 261 7.97 -0.83 23.76
CA GLU A 261 9.02 0.14 24.06
C GLU A 261 10.36 -0.30 23.43
N GLY A 262 11.05 0.64 22.78
CA GLY A 262 12.29 0.40 22.04
C GLY A 262 12.11 0.03 20.57
N ASP A 263 10.90 -0.29 20.09
CA ASP A 263 10.64 -0.46 18.66
C ASP A 263 10.92 0.86 17.91
N VAL A 264 11.39 0.76 16.67
CA VAL A 264 11.74 1.92 15.86
C VAL A 264 10.72 2.10 14.74
N ILE A 265 9.83 3.07 14.89
CA ILE A 265 8.90 3.50 13.86
C ILE A 265 9.63 4.33 12.79
N VAL A 266 9.19 4.20 11.54
CA VAL A 266 9.76 4.86 10.38
C VAL A 266 8.77 5.89 9.82
N GLY A 267 9.28 7.08 9.51
CA GLY A 267 8.58 8.10 8.72
C GLY A 267 9.43 8.60 7.56
N VAL A 268 8.91 9.55 6.78
CA VAL A 268 9.64 10.25 5.74
C VAL A 268 10.39 11.45 6.31
N ARG A 269 11.56 11.78 5.79
CA ARG A 269 12.39 12.90 6.28
C ARG A 269 11.85 14.26 5.88
N LYS A 270 11.47 14.41 4.61
CA LYS A 270 11.00 15.66 4.02
C LYS A 270 9.63 15.43 3.39
N VAL A 271 8.70 16.34 3.65
CA VAL A 271 7.35 16.31 3.04
C VAL A 271 7.37 17.18 1.78
N PRO A 272 6.66 16.81 0.70
CA PRO A 272 6.69 17.56 -0.55
C PRO A 272 6.27 19.01 -0.39
N ALA A 273 6.81 19.87 -1.25
CA ALA A 273 6.61 21.31 -1.22
C ALA A 273 5.56 21.77 -2.24
N ASN A 274 4.76 22.75 -1.83
CA ASN A 274 4.06 23.64 -2.76
C ASN A 274 4.97 24.83 -3.13
N SER A 275 4.63 25.47 -4.25
CA SER A 275 5.47 26.49 -4.89
C SER A 275 4.81 27.88 -4.89
N ALA A 276 3.92 28.17 -3.93
CA ALA A 276 3.41 29.53 -3.80
C ALA A 276 4.55 30.43 -3.33
N HIS A 277 4.84 31.48 -4.10
CA HIS A 277 5.92 32.40 -3.75
C HIS A 277 5.35 33.64 -3.05
N LEU A 278 5.90 33.95 -1.88
CA LEU A 278 5.65 35.21 -1.17
C LEU A 278 6.99 35.95 -1.05
N SER A 279 6.98 37.28 -1.12
CA SER A 279 8.23 38.02 -0.95
C SER A 279 8.85 37.73 0.42
N GLU A 280 10.16 37.51 0.46
CA GLU A 280 10.91 37.20 1.68
C GLU A 280 10.65 38.25 2.78
N GLU A 281 10.60 39.54 2.42
CA GLU A 281 10.28 40.62 3.37
C GLU A 281 8.89 40.49 3.99
N MET A 282 7.87 40.10 3.20
CA MET A 282 6.52 39.87 3.71
C MET A 282 6.46 38.63 4.59
N ALA A 283 7.09 37.53 4.15
CA ALA A 283 7.15 36.30 4.92
C ALA A 283 7.84 36.52 6.28
N TYR A 284 8.97 37.23 6.28
CA TYR A 284 9.70 37.62 7.50
C TYR A 284 8.85 38.52 8.41
N PHE A 285 8.16 39.52 7.85
CA PHE A 285 7.23 40.36 8.63
C PHE A 285 6.11 39.53 9.27
N LEU A 286 5.51 38.60 8.52
CA LEU A 286 4.48 37.69 9.04
C LEU A 286 5.03 36.82 10.17
N GLY A 287 6.27 36.34 10.05
CA GLY A 287 6.99 35.63 11.12
C GLY A 287 7.08 36.46 12.40
N LEU A 288 7.55 37.70 12.28
CA LEU A 288 7.63 38.65 13.40
C LEU A 288 6.26 38.95 14.02
N PHE A 289 5.23 39.16 13.19
CA PHE A 289 3.88 39.42 13.69
C PHE A 289 3.30 38.18 14.41
N VAL A 290 3.53 36.99 13.88
CA VAL A 290 3.11 35.74 14.54
C VAL A 290 3.87 35.53 15.85
N ALA A 291 5.14 35.93 15.96
CA ALA A 291 5.84 35.94 17.25
C ALA A 291 5.28 37.01 18.21
N GLU A 292 5.46 38.29 17.87
CA GLU A 292 5.34 39.43 18.79
C GLU A 292 4.09 40.31 18.59
N GLY A 293 3.27 40.00 17.60
CA GLY A 293 2.04 40.73 17.30
C GLY A 293 0.96 40.57 18.36
N THR A 294 0.24 41.66 18.65
CA THR A 294 -0.94 41.70 19.51
C THR A 294 -2.08 42.45 18.83
N SER A 295 -3.32 42.08 19.13
CA SER A 295 -4.53 42.62 18.49
C SER A 295 -5.10 43.86 19.17
N ASN A 296 -4.76 44.15 20.43
CA ASN A 296 -5.35 45.26 21.18
C ASN A 296 -4.37 46.07 22.06
N PRO A 297 -4.04 47.32 21.66
CA PRO A 297 -4.12 47.83 20.29
C PRO A 297 -3.23 47.01 19.34
N LEU A 298 -3.62 46.94 18.07
CA LEU A 298 -2.88 46.23 17.03
C LEU A 298 -1.43 46.74 16.96
N SER A 299 -0.47 45.91 17.34
CA SER A 299 0.93 46.32 17.42
C SER A 299 1.89 45.14 17.41
N ILE A 300 3.15 45.42 17.08
CA ILE A 300 4.30 44.53 17.36
C ILE A 300 5.14 45.21 18.43
N THR A 301 5.62 44.45 19.42
CA THR A 301 6.52 44.95 20.45
C THR A 301 7.88 44.28 20.32
N THR A 302 8.97 45.03 20.44
CA THR A 302 10.33 44.46 20.42
C THR A 302 11.29 45.32 21.24
N SER A 303 12.35 44.73 21.79
CA SER A 303 13.48 45.46 22.39
C SER A 303 14.55 45.83 21.35
N SER A 304 14.51 45.29 20.14
CA SER A 304 15.54 45.50 19.12
C SER A 304 15.26 46.73 18.26
N GLU A 305 16.25 47.61 18.14
CA GLU A 305 16.19 48.75 17.22
C GLU A 305 16.18 48.30 15.76
N GLN A 306 16.90 47.23 15.43
CA GLN A 306 16.97 46.69 14.07
C GLN A 306 15.60 46.17 13.61
N LEU A 307 14.90 45.44 14.49
CA LEU A 307 13.56 44.94 14.19
C LEU A 307 12.55 46.08 14.13
N ARG A 308 12.65 47.07 15.03
CA ARG A 308 11.83 48.29 14.97
C ARG A 308 11.98 48.97 13.60
N ASP A 309 13.21 49.20 13.16
CA ASP A 309 13.49 49.91 11.91
C ASP A 309 12.99 49.13 10.69
N PHE A 310 13.20 47.81 10.69
CA PHE A 310 12.63 46.92 9.67
C PHE A 310 11.10 47.04 9.60
N ILE A 311 10.40 46.91 10.73
CA ILE A 311 8.93 46.96 10.79
C ILE A 311 8.41 48.32 10.29
N VAL A 312 9.04 49.42 10.72
CA VAL A 312 8.65 50.77 10.31
C VAL A 312 8.83 50.95 8.81
N GLU A 313 9.98 50.56 8.27
CA GLU A 313 10.28 50.72 6.84
C GLU A 313 9.44 49.80 5.95
N PHE A 314 9.19 48.57 6.40
CA PHE A 314 8.28 47.65 5.74
C PHE A 314 6.88 48.25 5.62
N ILE A 315 6.31 48.76 6.71
CA ILE A 315 4.97 49.36 6.71
C ILE A 315 4.93 50.65 5.87
N LYS A 316 5.99 51.45 5.88
CA LYS A 316 6.11 52.63 5.00
C LYS A 316 6.04 52.23 3.53
N ARG A 317 6.83 51.24 3.11
CA ARG A 317 6.88 50.77 1.72
C ARG A 317 5.60 50.05 1.29
N HIS A 318 5.12 49.12 2.11
CA HIS A 318 3.98 48.26 1.79
C HIS A 318 2.64 48.97 1.98
N ASP A 319 2.43 49.63 3.12
CA ASP A 319 1.16 50.26 3.46
C ASP A 319 1.13 51.77 3.21
N GLY A 320 2.24 52.40 2.83
CA GLY A 320 2.28 53.82 2.49
C GLY A 320 1.99 54.75 3.67
N TYR A 321 2.25 54.32 4.91
CA TYR A 321 2.14 55.17 6.09
C TYR A 321 3.26 54.89 7.09
N GLU A 322 3.57 55.90 7.91
CA GLU A 322 4.52 55.73 9.01
C GLU A 322 3.79 55.29 10.29
N PRO A 323 4.09 54.11 10.84
CA PRO A 323 3.48 53.64 12.08
C PRO A 323 3.98 54.44 13.28
N LYS A 324 3.12 54.62 14.29
CA LYS A 324 3.50 55.31 15.53
C LYS A 324 4.31 54.36 16.40
N VAL A 325 5.49 54.77 16.82
CA VAL A 325 6.34 54.01 17.75
C VAL A 325 6.24 54.62 19.15
N GLU A 326 5.82 53.82 20.12
CA GLU A 326 5.83 54.20 21.55
C GLU A 326 7.00 53.49 22.24
N VAL A 327 7.78 54.22 23.04
CA VAL A 327 8.87 53.65 23.83
C VAL A 327 8.43 53.54 25.29
N ARG A 328 8.44 52.32 25.84
CA ARG A 328 8.13 52.08 27.26
C ARG A 328 9.13 51.10 27.86
N ARG A 329 9.86 51.53 28.88
CA ARG A 329 10.85 50.70 29.62
C ARG A 329 11.85 49.97 28.71
N GLY A 330 12.33 50.65 27.66
CA GLY A 330 13.28 50.08 26.69
C GLY A 330 12.66 49.18 25.62
N LEU A 331 11.33 49.05 25.58
CA LEU A 331 10.59 48.33 24.52
C LEU A 331 9.99 49.32 23.53
N TYR A 332 10.11 49.00 22.25
CA TYR A 332 9.47 49.68 21.13
C TYR A 332 8.15 49.00 20.82
N ARG A 333 7.04 49.71 21.00
CA ARG A 333 5.71 49.28 20.59
C ARG A 333 5.32 49.99 19.30
N ILE A 334 5.29 49.28 18.18
CA ILE A 334 4.93 49.81 16.86
C ILE A 334 3.43 49.60 16.63
N LEU A 335 2.65 50.69 16.62
CA LEU A 335 1.20 50.66 16.44
C LEU A 335 0.82 50.59 14.96
N LEU A 336 0.04 49.58 14.61
CA LEU A 336 -0.42 49.31 13.24
C LEU A 336 -1.85 49.81 13.05
N ARG A 337 -2.15 50.32 11.86
CA ARG A 337 -3.46 50.92 11.52
C ARG A 337 -4.42 49.90 10.90
N LYS A 338 -5.69 50.31 10.76
CA LYS A 338 -6.74 49.52 10.08
C LYS A 338 -6.36 49.04 8.68
N LYS A 339 -5.51 49.80 7.96
CA LYS A 339 -4.99 49.37 6.64
C LYS A 339 -4.18 48.07 6.75
N THR A 340 -3.30 47.96 7.73
CA THR A 340 -2.51 46.75 8.00
C THR A 340 -3.39 45.62 8.49
N ALA A 341 -4.32 45.91 9.40
CA ALA A 341 -5.29 44.93 9.90
C ALA A 341 -6.07 44.24 8.77
N LYS A 342 -6.40 44.98 7.70
CA LYS A 342 -7.20 44.48 6.57
C LYS A 342 -6.53 43.32 5.84
N TRP A 343 -5.24 43.42 5.55
CA TRP A 343 -4.52 42.37 4.82
C TRP A 343 -3.93 41.29 5.74
N LEU A 344 -3.68 41.61 7.02
CA LEU A 344 -3.38 40.59 8.03
C LEU A 344 -4.57 39.67 8.33
N GLY A 345 -5.78 40.07 7.97
CA GLY A 345 -6.98 39.24 8.11
C GLY A 345 -7.18 38.74 9.54
N GLU A 346 -7.37 37.44 9.69
CA GLU A 346 -7.62 36.78 10.98
C GLU A 346 -6.43 36.91 11.96
N LEU A 347 -5.20 37.01 11.45
CA LEU A 347 -4.01 37.18 12.30
C LEU A 347 -4.10 38.46 13.12
N SER A 348 -4.67 39.53 12.56
CA SER A 348 -4.82 40.82 13.25
C SER A 348 -5.73 40.75 14.48
N ALA A 349 -6.62 39.76 14.56
CA ALA A 349 -7.52 39.53 15.68
C ALA A 349 -7.03 38.43 16.65
N SER A 350 -5.99 37.68 16.27
CA SER A 350 -5.49 36.54 17.04
C SER A 350 -4.83 36.95 18.36
N ASN A 351 -4.79 36.01 19.31
CA ASN A 351 -4.07 36.13 20.57
C ASN A 351 -3.04 35.00 20.71
N SER A 352 -2.17 35.06 21.72
CA SER A 352 -1.08 34.09 21.92
C SER A 352 -1.48 32.60 21.91
N GLN A 353 -2.73 32.25 22.24
CA GLN A 353 -3.22 30.87 22.24
C GLN A 353 -3.90 30.47 20.92
N SER A 354 -4.34 31.45 20.11
CA SER A 354 -5.09 31.22 18.88
C SER A 354 -4.29 31.47 17.59
N LYS A 355 -3.06 31.99 17.69
CA LYS A 355 -2.18 32.21 16.53
C LYS A 355 -1.95 30.90 15.76
N VAL A 356 -1.79 31.02 14.45
CA VAL A 356 -1.51 29.91 13.52
C VAL A 356 -0.47 30.33 12.49
N VAL A 357 0.14 29.37 11.82
CA VAL A 357 0.93 29.66 10.62
C VAL A 357 -0.04 30.09 9.51
N PRO A 358 0.19 31.22 8.81
CA PRO A 358 -0.67 31.67 7.72
C PRO A 358 -0.72 30.67 6.56
N GLU A 359 -1.85 30.57 5.86
CA GLU A 359 -2.04 29.62 4.75
C GLU A 359 -1.06 29.85 3.60
N GLU A 360 -0.72 31.12 3.34
CA GLU A 360 0.25 31.55 2.34
C GLU A 360 1.66 31.02 2.67
N ILE A 361 2.00 30.92 3.96
CA ILE A 361 3.28 30.37 4.42
C ILE A 361 3.24 28.84 4.41
N LEU A 362 2.12 28.22 4.81
CA LEU A 362 1.95 26.77 4.74
C LEU A 362 2.10 26.24 3.31
N ASN A 363 1.68 27.02 2.32
CA ASN A 363 1.80 26.76 0.88
C ASN A 363 3.08 27.33 0.24
N GLY A 364 3.88 28.07 1.02
CA GLY A 364 5.07 28.77 0.58
C GLY A 364 6.14 27.84 0.02
N ASP A 365 6.98 28.35 -0.88
CA ASP A 365 8.25 27.72 -1.25
C ASP A 365 9.27 27.73 -0.09
N GLU A 366 10.44 27.11 -0.30
CA GLU A 366 11.44 27.00 0.77
C GLU A 366 11.94 28.36 1.25
N ASP A 367 12.15 29.32 0.35
CA ASP A 367 12.63 30.67 0.68
C ASP A 367 11.59 31.45 1.50
N THR A 368 10.30 31.32 1.15
CA THR A 368 9.18 31.86 1.93
C THR A 368 9.16 31.28 3.34
N ILE A 369 9.31 29.96 3.48
CA ILE A 369 9.32 29.28 4.78
C ILE A 369 10.52 29.70 5.62
N VAL A 370 11.71 29.75 5.01
CA VAL A 370 12.96 30.16 5.67
C VAL A 370 12.82 31.58 6.21
N SER A 371 12.30 32.50 5.40
CA SER A 371 12.09 33.90 5.79
C SER A 371 11.09 34.05 6.91
N PHE A 372 9.97 33.32 6.86
CA PHE A 372 8.99 33.31 7.95
C PHE A 372 9.56 32.77 9.26
N LEU A 373 10.29 31.64 9.20
CA LEU A 373 10.92 31.06 10.39
C LEU A 373 12.00 31.99 10.96
N ALA A 374 12.72 32.73 10.13
CA ALA A 374 13.71 33.71 10.57
C ALA A 374 13.05 34.87 11.31
N GLY A 375 11.96 35.42 10.78
CA GLY A 375 11.19 36.47 11.44
C GLY A 375 10.57 35.99 12.76
N TYR A 376 10.06 34.75 12.80
CA TYR A 376 9.55 34.18 14.04
C TYR A 376 10.66 33.95 15.07
N LEU A 377 11.83 33.46 14.63
CA LEU A 377 13.01 33.25 15.48
C LEU A 377 13.49 34.55 16.11
N ASP A 378 13.53 35.64 15.34
CA ASP A 378 13.97 36.95 15.82
C ASP A 378 12.98 37.62 16.79
N GLY A 379 11.72 37.21 16.74
CA GLY A 379 10.69 37.66 17.67
C GLY A 379 10.72 36.89 18.99
N ASP A 380 10.39 35.59 18.95
CA ASP A 380 10.10 34.76 20.13
C ASP A 380 11.00 33.50 20.21
N GLY A 381 12.06 33.45 19.40
CA GLY A 381 13.00 32.34 19.34
C GLY A 381 14.23 32.52 20.23
N HIS A 382 14.86 31.40 20.57
CA HIS A 382 16.11 31.39 21.33
C HIS A 382 17.17 30.53 20.64
N VAL A 383 18.35 31.11 20.39
CA VAL A 383 19.50 30.41 19.80
C VAL A 383 20.54 30.20 20.89
N ALA A 384 20.74 28.95 21.30
CA ALA A 384 21.80 28.54 22.21
C ALA A 384 22.89 27.77 21.45
N GLU A 385 24.05 27.60 22.08
CA GLU A 385 25.18 26.86 21.49
C GLU A 385 24.81 25.40 21.17
N SER A 386 23.93 24.77 21.95
CA SER A 386 23.56 23.36 21.82
C SER A 386 22.25 23.11 21.06
N HIS A 387 21.38 24.12 20.96
CA HIS A 387 20.04 23.96 20.40
C HIS A 387 19.45 25.30 19.93
N ILE A 388 18.50 25.22 19.00
CA ILE A 388 17.58 26.33 18.68
C ILE A 388 16.22 25.98 19.27
N GLU A 389 15.57 26.96 19.87
CA GLU A 389 14.27 26.80 20.52
C GLU A 389 13.25 27.79 19.97
N PHE A 390 12.07 27.28 19.64
CA PHE A 390 10.85 28.08 19.46
C PHE A 390 9.89 27.78 20.61
N VAL A 391 9.25 28.82 21.14
CA VAL A 391 8.23 28.67 22.18
C VAL A 391 6.91 29.25 21.67
N THR A 392 5.80 28.65 22.07
CA THR A 392 4.47 29.24 21.83
C THR A 392 3.44 28.70 22.81
N LYS A 393 2.38 29.48 23.08
CA LYS A 393 1.18 29.01 23.80
C LYS A 393 0.17 28.34 22.88
N SER A 394 0.27 28.54 21.57
CA SER A 394 -0.66 27.98 20.59
C SER A 394 -0.20 26.61 20.13
N ARG A 395 -1.02 25.59 20.38
CA ARG A 395 -0.78 24.23 19.87
C ARG A 395 -0.76 24.18 18.34
N ASN A 396 -1.70 24.88 17.70
CA ASN A 396 -1.80 24.91 16.23
C ASN A 396 -0.59 25.59 15.60
N LEU A 397 -0.07 26.66 16.21
CA LEU A 397 1.16 27.31 15.76
C LEU A 397 2.35 26.37 15.95
N ALA A 398 2.45 25.68 17.09
CA ALA A 398 3.52 24.73 17.32
C ALA A 398 3.53 23.60 16.28
N GLU A 399 2.38 23.01 16.01
CA GLU A 399 2.20 21.97 14.99
C GLU A 399 2.50 22.50 13.57
N GLY A 400 2.11 23.74 13.28
CA GLY A 400 2.43 24.41 12.01
C GLY A 400 3.93 24.67 11.83
N ILE A 401 4.62 25.19 12.85
CA ILE A 401 6.09 25.38 12.81
C ILE A 401 6.79 24.03 12.62
N VAL A 402 6.35 22.99 13.33
CA VAL A 402 6.89 21.63 13.17
C VAL A 402 6.68 21.12 11.75
N PHE A 403 5.52 21.39 11.14
CA PHE A 403 5.24 21.05 9.75
C PHE A 403 6.14 21.82 8.76
N LEU A 404 6.35 23.12 8.95
CA LEU A 404 7.29 23.92 8.14
C LEU A 404 8.72 23.40 8.24
N LEU A 405 9.21 23.12 9.45
CA LEU A 405 10.53 22.52 9.67
C LEU A 405 10.62 21.16 8.97
N LYS A 406 9.55 20.38 9.00
CA LYS A 406 9.48 19.08 8.31
C LYS A 406 9.58 19.22 6.79
N ARG A 407 9.00 20.27 6.21
CA ARG A 407 9.16 20.62 4.79
C ARG A 407 10.59 20.99 4.43
N LEU A 408 11.39 21.48 5.39
CA LEU A 408 12.83 21.70 5.24
C LEU A 408 13.68 20.46 5.53
N GLY A 409 13.07 19.32 5.86
CA GLY A 409 13.77 18.08 6.24
C GLY A 409 14.35 18.09 7.65
N ILE A 410 13.95 19.07 8.47
CA ILE A 410 14.35 19.23 9.87
C ILE A 410 13.39 18.44 10.77
N SER A 411 13.96 17.75 11.77
CA SER A 411 13.20 16.90 12.68
C SER A 411 13.26 17.42 14.12
N PRO A 412 12.36 18.35 14.49
CA PRO A 412 12.41 18.96 15.82
C PRO A 412 11.92 18.00 16.91
N THR A 413 12.40 18.25 18.14
CA THR A 413 11.86 17.68 19.38
C THR A 413 10.82 18.63 19.96
N VAL A 414 9.63 18.13 20.23
CA VAL A 414 8.55 18.92 20.84
C VAL A 414 8.41 18.52 22.30
N SER A 415 8.21 19.49 23.18
CA SER A 415 7.87 19.24 24.58
C SER A 415 6.81 20.22 25.07
N GLU A 416 6.04 19.79 26.05
CA GLU A 416 5.01 20.59 26.70
C GLU A 416 5.51 20.98 28.09
N LYS A 417 5.37 22.27 28.46
CA LYS A 417 5.71 22.78 29.78
C LYS A 417 4.51 23.54 30.35
N VAL A 418 4.00 23.08 31.48
CA VAL A 418 2.95 23.80 32.23
C VAL A 418 3.61 24.74 33.24
N THR A 419 3.33 26.03 33.15
CA THR A 419 3.83 27.05 34.09
C THR A 419 2.67 27.95 34.48
N ASN A 420 2.41 28.11 35.78
CA ASN A 420 1.32 28.94 36.31
C ASN A 420 -0.07 28.60 35.71
N GLY A 421 -0.34 27.32 35.42
CA GLY A 421 -1.60 26.87 34.83
C GLY A 421 -1.72 27.08 33.31
N GLU A 422 -0.72 27.69 32.68
CA GLU A 422 -0.65 27.84 31.22
C GLU A 422 0.28 26.79 30.60
N THR A 423 -0.12 26.25 29.45
CA THR A 423 0.69 25.28 28.70
C THR A 423 1.49 25.99 27.62
N TYR A 424 2.79 25.72 27.58
CA TYR A 424 3.72 26.21 26.56
C TYR A 424 4.28 25.03 25.78
N TYR A 425 4.28 25.15 24.46
CA TYR A 425 4.88 24.20 23.53
C TYR A 425 6.28 24.69 23.17
N ARG A 426 7.29 23.87 23.43
CA ARG A 426 8.71 24.18 23.17
C ARG A 426 9.20 23.25 22.06
N ILE A 427 9.74 23.81 21.00
CA ILE A 427 10.22 23.11 19.80
C ILE A 427 11.73 23.27 19.75
N PHE A 428 12.47 22.19 20.00
CA PHE A 428 13.91 22.16 20.02
C PHE A 428 14.48 21.56 18.75
N ILE A 429 15.49 22.22 18.20
CA ILE A 429 16.26 21.71 17.07
C ILE A 429 17.69 21.50 17.56
N THR A 430 18.09 20.23 17.53
CA THR A 430 19.33 19.75 18.15
C THR A 430 20.11 18.92 17.15
N GLY A 431 21.39 18.68 17.46
CA GLY A 431 22.20 17.73 16.70
C GLY A 431 22.48 18.18 15.26
N GLU A 432 22.45 17.24 14.33
CA GLU A 432 22.77 17.48 12.91
C GLU A 432 21.72 18.33 12.19
N ASP A 433 20.48 18.41 12.69
CA ASP A 433 19.42 19.24 12.10
C ASP A 433 19.64 20.74 12.29
N ARG A 434 20.53 21.11 13.22
CA ARG A 434 20.94 22.51 13.42
C ARG A 434 21.66 23.09 12.21
N ALA A 435 22.43 22.27 11.50
CA ALA A 435 23.10 22.71 10.28
C ALA A 435 22.06 23.05 9.18
N SER A 436 20.94 22.35 9.14
CA SER A 436 19.85 22.60 8.18
C SER A 436 19.09 23.91 8.44
N LEU A 437 19.31 24.58 9.59
CA LEU A 437 18.78 25.91 9.90
C LEU A 437 19.73 27.06 9.56
N SER A 438 20.92 26.79 9.00
CA SER A 438 21.87 27.86 8.67
C SER A 438 21.25 28.92 7.76
N SER A 439 20.42 28.51 6.79
CA SER A 439 19.69 29.42 5.91
C SER A 439 18.73 30.35 6.68
N VAL A 440 18.03 29.83 7.69
CA VAL A 440 17.17 30.64 8.58
C VAL A 440 18.00 31.65 9.38
N LEU A 441 19.17 31.25 9.86
CA LEU A 441 20.08 32.13 10.58
C LEU A 441 20.76 33.18 9.69
N GLU A 442 20.90 32.92 8.39
CA GLU A 442 21.44 33.87 7.42
C GLU A 442 20.43 34.98 7.07
N VAL A 443 19.14 34.66 7.06
CA VAL A 443 18.05 35.64 6.83
C VAL A 443 17.70 36.43 8.11
N SER A 444 17.98 35.87 9.28
CA SER A 444 17.80 36.53 10.58
C SER A 444 18.51 37.88 10.65
N LEU A 445 17.80 38.91 11.13
CA LEU A 445 18.34 40.27 11.31
C LEU A 445 19.13 40.40 12.61
N LEU A 446 18.90 39.54 13.60
CA LEU A 446 19.66 39.53 14.83
C LEU A 446 20.92 38.66 14.67
N LYS A 447 22.07 39.16 15.11
CA LYS A 447 23.33 38.40 15.04
C LYS A 447 23.25 37.14 15.91
N ASN A 448 23.14 35.99 15.26
CA ASN A 448 23.22 34.69 15.91
C ASN A 448 24.64 34.13 15.81
N SER A 449 25.15 33.56 16.90
CA SER A 449 26.47 32.89 16.91
C SER A 449 26.47 31.69 15.96
N LYS A 450 27.59 31.43 15.28
CA LYS A 450 27.76 30.20 14.49
C LYS A 450 27.52 28.98 15.38
N LEU A 451 26.61 28.10 14.95
CA LEU A 451 26.34 26.85 15.65
C LEU A 451 27.57 25.94 15.55
N PRO A 452 28.13 25.44 16.66
CA PRO A 452 29.25 24.50 16.62
C PRO A 452 28.84 23.17 15.97
N GLY A 453 29.75 22.60 15.19
CA GLY A 453 29.58 21.30 14.55
C GLY A 453 29.62 20.16 15.58
N GLY A 454 28.59 19.32 15.58
CA GLY A 454 28.48 18.16 16.47
C GLY A 454 27.03 17.86 16.79
N GLY A 455 26.66 16.58 16.87
CA GLY A 455 25.27 16.23 17.10
C GLY A 455 24.99 14.79 17.52
N VAL A 456 23.82 14.62 18.13
CA VAL A 456 23.19 13.31 18.37
C VAL A 456 22.92 12.66 17.02
N GLY A 457 23.22 11.37 16.90
CA GLY A 457 23.03 10.64 15.66
C GLY A 457 21.56 10.57 15.21
N ARG A 458 21.33 10.64 13.90
CA ARG A 458 20.01 10.50 13.26
C ARG A 458 19.56 9.05 13.11
N TYR A 459 20.49 8.10 13.05
CA TYR A 459 20.22 6.71 12.73
C TYR A 459 20.26 5.82 13.97
N PRO A 460 19.25 4.99 14.20
CA PRO A 460 19.13 4.17 15.39
C PRO A 460 20.12 2.99 15.37
N PRO A 461 20.45 2.41 16.54
CA PRO A 461 21.28 1.21 16.64
C PRO A 461 20.79 0.01 15.82
N ALA A 462 19.47 -0.09 15.58
CA ALA A 462 18.91 -1.15 14.74
C ALA A 462 19.44 -1.09 13.30
N VAL A 463 19.61 0.11 12.73
CA VAL A 463 20.19 0.31 11.40
C VAL A 463 21.67 -0.10 11.39
N ALA A 464 22.42 0.26 12.44
CA ALA A 464 23.82 -0.13 12.58
C ALA A 464 23.99 -1.65 12.57
N ARG A 465 23.14 -2.38 13.30
CA ARG A 465 23.14 -3.86 13.32
C ARG A 465 22.88 -4.43 11.93
N TYR A 466 21.83 -3.97 11.26
CA TYR A 466 21.52 -4.44 9.91
C TYR A 466 22.68 -4.21 8.91
N LEU A 467 23.29 -3.02 8.93
CA LEU A 467 24.45 -2.72 8.07
C LEU A 467 25.71 -3.51 8.49
N SER A 468 25.89 -3.77 9.78
CA SER A 468 26.95 -4.63 10.32
C SER A 468 26.81 -6.06 9.83
N ASP A 469 25.60 -6.59 9.77
CA ASP A 469 25.33 -7.95 9.29
C ASP A 469 25.69 -8.07 7.80
N LEU A 470 25.29 -7.09 6.98
CA LEU A 470 25.69 -7.04 5.57
C LEU A 470 27.20 -6.86 5.40
N TYR A 471 27.85 -6.07 6.26
CA TYR A 471 29.29 -5.84 6.22
C TYR A 471 30.10 -7.09 6.64
N SER A 472 29.53 -7.98 7.46
CA SER A 472 30.22 -9.16 8.00
C SER A 472 30.69 -10.16 6.94
N GLU A 473 30.09 -10.11 5.75
CA GLU A 473 30.48 -10.89 4.56
C GLU A 473 31.82 -10.42 3.96
N PHE A 474 32.27 -9.21 4.30
CA PHE A 474 33.50 -8.61 3.76
C PHE A 474 34.66 -8.62 4.77
N ARG A 475 35.88 -8.66 4.24
CA ARG A 475 37.15 -8.52 4.95
C ARG A 475 37.89 -7.29 4.44
N LEU A 476 37.42 -6.12 4.86
CA LEU A 476 38.03 -4.85 4.48
C LEU A 476 38.96 -4.33 5.58
N PRO A 477 40.09 -3.69 5.22
CA PRO A 477 40.99 -3.10 6.19
C PRO A 477 40.31 -1.94 6.92
N LYS A 478 40.70 -1.74 8.18
CA LYS A 478 40.33 -0.55 8.93
C LYS A 478 40.93 0.68 8.26
N ARG A 479 40.12 1.73 8.06
CA ARG A 479 40.62 3.07 7.68
C ARG A 479 40.96 3.90 8.93
N ASP A 480 41.92 4.81 8.81
CA ASP A 480 42.38 5.62 9.94
C ASP A 480 41.27 6.54 10.50
N GLY A 481 41.07 6.50 11.82
CA GLY A 481 40.18 7.44 12.54
C GLY A 481 38.66 7.22 12.44
N GLU A 482 38.18 6.07 11.96
CA GLU A 482 36.74 5.94 11.61
C GLU A 482 35.84 5.26 12.65
N THR A 483 34.94 6.04 13.23
CA THR A 483 33.74 5.59 13.98
C THR A 483 32.87 4.62 13.17
N ALA A 484 32.82 4.77 11.84
CA ALA A 484 32.05 3.91 10.92
C ALA A 484 32.50 2.45 10.99
N TYR A 485 33.81 2.18 10.89
CA TYR A 485 34.36 0.84 11.05
C TYR A 485 33.96 0.22 12.39
N HIS A 486 34.00 1.00 13.47
CA HIS A 486 33.62 0.52 14.79
C HIS A 486 32.12 0.22 14.93
N ILE A 487 31.27 0.97 14.24
CA ILE A 487 29.83 0.67 14.17
C ILE A 487 29.60 -0.64 13.44
N LEU A 488 30.28 -0.86 12.32
CA LEU A 488 30.16 -2.06 11.49
C LEU A 488 30.81 -3.33 12.08
N THR A 489 31.73 -3.21 13.05
CA THR A 489 32.51 -4.37 13.53
C THR A 489 32.42 -4.64 15.02
N ARG A 490 32.06 -3.65 15.85
CA ARG A 490 32.03 -3.80 17.31
C ARG A 490 30.63 -3.70 17.91
N ASN A 491 29.61 -3.73 17.06
CA ASN A 491 28.19 -3.67 17.39
C ASN A 491 27.88 -2.65 18.52
N LYS A 492 27.89 -1.37 18.17
CA LYS A 492 27.64 -0.29 19.14
C LYS A 492 26.14 0.02 19.22
N ASN A 493 25.57 -0.10 20.41
CA ASN A 493 24.20 0.34 20.71
C ASN A 493 24.11 1.87 20.85
N VAL A 494 24.53 2.61 19.82
CA VAL A 494 24.57 4.08 19.85
C VAL A 494 23.97 4.63 18.56
N TRP A 495 23.18 5.68 18.67
CA TRP A 495 22.70 6.44 17.52
C TRP A 495 23.88 7.09 16.78
N PHE A 496 23.87 7.06 15.45
CA PHE A 496 25.00 7.56 14.65
C PHE A 496 24.57 8.57 13.59
N THR A 497 25.53 9.35 13.12
CA THR A 497 25.32 10.55 12.29
C THR A 497 25.22 10.23 10.80
N GLU A 498 24.67 11.15 10.01
CA GLU A 498 24.63 11.06 8.54
C GLU A 498 26.04 10.99 7.94
N ARG A 499 26.97 11.80 8.45
CA ARG A 499 28.39 11.69 8.10
C ARG A 499 28.96 10.28 8.36
N THR A 500 28.49 9.60 9.39
CA THR A 500 28.93 8.24 9.70
C THR A 500 28.29 7.23 8.76
N LEU A 501 27.01 7.42 8.40
CA LEU A 501 26.32 6.62 7.38
C LEU A 501 26.99 6.74 6.01
N GLU A 502 27.41 7.94 5.61
CA GLU A 502 28.16 8.17 4.36
C GLU A 502 29.48 7.40 4.34
N ARG A 503 30.24 7.46 5.44
CA ARG A 503 31.48 6.68 5.57
C ARG A 503 31.23 5.17 5.51
N ILE A 504 30.10 4.69 6.06
CA ILE A 504 29.69 3.29 5.90
C ILE A 504 29.44 2.97 4.42
N SER A 505 28.78 3.86 3.66
CA SER A 505 28.60 3.71 2.21
C SER A 505 29.93 3.55 1.48
N ASP A 506 30.95 4.31 1.88
CA ASP A 506 32.28 4.24 1.26
C ASP A 506 33.00 2.90 1.50
N TYR A 507 32.65 2.15 2.56
CA TYR A 507 33.14 0.77 2.73
C TYR A 507 32.51 -0.18 1.73
N PHE A 508 31.20 -0.08 1.48
CA PHE A 508 30.52 -0.92 0.48
C PHE A 508 30.96 -0.58 -0.94
N ARG A 509 31.24 0.70 -1.23
CA ARG A 509 31.85 1.11 -2.52
C ARG A 509 33.26 0.53 -2.70
N ASP A 510 34.09 0.55 -1.65
CA ASP A 510 35.41 -0.09 -1.68
C ASP A 510 35.31 -1.62 -1.81
N ALA A 511 34.29 -2.24 -1.21
CA ALA A 511 33.99 -3.65 -1.43
C ALA A 511 33.75 -3.94 -2.92
N LEU A 512 32.89 -3.17 -3.59
CA LEU A 512 32.61 -3.31 -5.02
C LEU A 512 33.88 -3.13 -5.87
N ASN A 513 34.69 -2.11 -5.58
CA ASN A 513 35.94 -1.89 -6.30
C ASN A 513 36.91 -3.08 -6.15
N ARG A 514 37.04 -3.65 -4.95
CA ARG A 514 37.91 -4.81 -4.69
C ARG A 514 37.37 -6.10 -5.32
N LEU A 515 36.05 -6.27 -5.36
CA LEU A 515 35.41 -7.40 -6.04
C LEU A 515 35.71 -7.36 -7.54
N GLU A 516 35.60 -6.18 -8.16
CA GLU A 516 35.94 -5.97 -9.57
C GLU A 516 37.42 -6.24 -9.85
N LEU A 517 38.34 -5.78 -8.99
CA LEU A 517 39.77 -6.10 -9.10
C LEU A 517 40.03 -7.61 -8.97
N ALA A 518 39.35 -8.29 -8.05
CA ALA A 518 39.48 -9.74 -7.86
C ALA A 518 38.95 -10.52 -9.08
N LYS A 519 37.85 -10.07 -9.68
CA LYS A 519 37.28 -10.65 -10.89
C LYS A 519 38.26 -10.53 -12.06
N ASN A 520 38.79 -9.33 -12.30
CA ASN A 520 39.79 -9.10 -13.35
C ASN A 520 41.06 -9.96 -13.15
N ALA A 521 41.54 -10.11 -11.92
CA ALA A 521 42.67 -10.99 -11.62
C ALA A 521 42.36 -12.47 -11.93
N ILE A 522 41.14 -12.94 -11.63
CA ILE A 522 40.71 -14.30 -11.95
C ILE A 522 40.68 -14.53 -13.46
N GLU A 523 40.14 -13.59 -14.22
CA GLU A 523 40.03 -13.64 -15.68
C GLU A 523 41.41 -13.63 -16.36
N ASN A 524 42.35 -12.85 -15.83
CA ASN A 524 43.75 -12.83 -16.28
C ASN A 524 44.57 -14.03 -15.79
N GLY A 525 43.97 -14.92 -15.00
CA GLY A 525 44.63 -16.11 -14.47
C GLY A 525 45.64 -15.85 -13.35
N GLU A 526 45.59 -14.66 -12.76
CA GLU A 526 46.41 -14.22 -11.64
C GLU A 526 45.83 -14.68 -10.30
N LYS A 527 46.58 -14.46 -9.20
CA LYS A 527 46.08 -14.73 -7.85
C LYS A 527 45.19 -13.56 -7.41
N PRO A 528 43.88 -13.76 -7.18
CA PRO A 528 43.02 -12.66 -6.73
C PRO A 528 43.25 -12.30 -5.27
N GLU A 529 43.20 -11.01 -4.97
CA GLU A 529 43.06 -10.50 -3.61
C GLU A 529 41.57 -10.40 -3.27
N LEU A 530 41.03 -11.43 -2.62
CA LEU A 530 39.61 -11.50 -2.31
C LEU A 530 39.26 -10.57 -1.13
N PRO A 531 38.25 -9.70 -1.25
CA PRO A 531 37.73 -8.91 -0.14
C PRO A 531 36.83 -9.73 0.80
N PHE A 532 36.90 -11.06 0.73
CA PHE A 532 36.15 -12.01 1.56
C PHE A 532 37.00 -13.27 1.81
N PRO A 533 36.65 -14.13 2.80
CA PRO A 533 37.47 -15.28 3.15
C PRO A 533 37.53 -16.34 2.03
N TRP A 534 38.71 -16.89 1.75
CA TRP A 534 38.85 -18.08 0.88
C TRP A 534 38.04 -19.31 1.34
N THR A 535 37.61 -19.35 2.61
CA THR A 535 36.81 -20.45 3.18
C THR A 535 35.41 -20.57 2.58
N VAL A 536 34.93 -19.56 1.84
CA VAL A 536 33.66 -19.66 1.08
C VAL A 536 33.65 -20.83 0.11
N LEU A 537 34.82 -21.24 -0.39
CA LEU A 537 34.97 -22.40 -1.27
C LEU A 537 34.50 -23.73 -0.63
N ARG A 538 34.37 -23.82 0.70
CA ARG A 538 33.80 -25.01 1.35
C ARG A 538 32.39 -25.31 0.84
N LYS A 539 31.58 -24.29 0.55
CA LYS A 539 30.22 -24.41 0.00
C LYS A 539 30.20 -25.18 -1.34
N TYR A 540 31.29 -25.15 -2.08
CA TYR A 540 31.43 -25.80 -3.39
C TYR A 540 32.19 -27.13 -3.32
N GLY A 541 32.35 -27.69 -2.12
CA GLY A 541 32.95 -29.02 -1.90
C GLY A 541 34.49 -29.04 -1.89
N PHE A 542 35.15 -27.89 -1.71
CA PHE A 542 36.61 -27.84 -1.56
C PHE A 542 37.03 -28.11 -0.10
N THR A 543 38.05 -28.96 0.07
CA THR A 543 38.61 -29.30 1.39
C THR A 543 39.46 -28.16 1.96
N ASP A 544 39.62 -28.12 3.28
CA ASP A 544 40.46 -27.13 3.96
C ASP A 544 41.92 -27.11 3.46
N ARG A 545 42.46 -28.29 3.11
CA ARG A 545 43.79 -28.41 2.53
C ARG A 545 43.88 -27.75 1.16
N GLN A 546 42.85 -27.92 0.31
CA GLN A 546 42.78 -27.26 -1.00
C GLN A 546 42.66 -25.75 -0.85
N ILE A 547 41.77 -25.30 0.03
CA ILE A 547 41.53 -23.86 0.31
C ILE A 547 42.81 -23.19 0.82
N SER A 548 43.51 -23.83 1.76
CA SER A 548 44.80 -23.34 2.27
C SER A 548 45.84 -23.22 1.15
N ASN A 549 45.89 -24.19 0.23
CA ASN A 549 46.79 -24.15 -0.92
C ASN A 549 46.44 -23.01 -1.88
N TYR A 550 45.16 -22.78 -2.17
CA TYR A 550 44.72 -21.70 -3.07
C TYR A 550 44.97 -20.33 -2.46
N ARG A 551 44.69 -20.15 -1.17
CA ARG A 551 45.01 -18.93 -0.43
C ARG A 551 46.50 -18.61 -0.47
N ALA A 552 47.37 -19.61 -0.34
CA ALA A 552 48.82 -19.41 -0.38
C ALA A 552 49.32 -19.14 -1.81
N ARG A 553 48.92 -19.97 -2.78
CA ARG A 553 49.57 -20.08 -4.10
C ARG A 553 48.75 -19.57 -5.29
N GLY A 554 47.48 -19.20 -5.09
CA GLY A 554 46.57 -18.77 -6.15
C GLY A 554 45.85 -19.92 -6.86
N LEU A 555 45.41 -19.68 -8.10
CA LEU A 555 44.60 -20.62 -8.88
C LEU A 555 45.38 -21.92 -9.18
N PRO A 556 44.73 -23.10 -9.16
CA PRO A 556 45.40 -24.37 -9.45
C PRO A 556 45.80 -24.47 -10.93
N LYS A 557 46.92 -25.15 -11.20
CA LYS A 557 47.45 -25.34 -12.57
C LYS A 557 46.72 -26.41 -13.40
N ARG A 558 45.93 -27.30 -12.77
CA ARG A 558 45.20 -28.38 -13.45
C ARG A 558 43.88 -27.84 -14.00
N GLU A 559 43.71 -27.86 -15.32
CA GLU A 559 42.55 -27.29 -16.04
C GLU A 559 41.16 -27.65 -15.46
N PRO A 560 40.82 -28.94 -15.20
CA PRO A 560 39.49 -29.28 -14.67
C PRO A 560 39.24 -28.73 -13.26
N LEU A 561 40.29 -28.64 -12.45
CA LEU A 561 40.22 -28.12 -11.08
C LEU A 561 40.23 -26.59 -11.08
N ARG A 562 40.94 -25.97 -12.02
CA ARG A 562 41.01 -24.52 -12.24
C ARG A 562 39.65 -23.96 -12.60
N GLY A 563 38.99 -24.55 -13.60
CA GLY A 563 37.63 -24.17 -13.98
C GLY A 563 36.65 -24.22 -12.80
N ARG A 564 36.67 -25.30 -12.00
CA ARG A 564 35.81 -25.43 -10.81
C ARG A 564 36.05 -24.34 -9.76
N VAL A 565 37.32 -23.98 -9.50
CA VAL A 565 37.66 -22.93 -8.52
C VAL A 565 37.24 -21.56 -9.05
N ILE A 566 37.50 -21.27 -10.34
CA ILE A 566 37.11 -20.01 -10.98
C ILE A 566 35.59 -19.84 -10.93
N SER A 567 34.81 -20.84 -11.35
CA SER A 567 33.35 -20.78 -11.33
C SER A 567 32.78 -20.66 -9.90
N ALA A 568 33.46 -21.17 -8.89
CA ALA A 568 33.08 -20.98 -7.50
C ALA A 568 33.38 -19.55 -7.02
N LEU A 569 34.57 -19.03 -7.32
CA LEU A 569 34.95 -17.66 -6.95
C LEU A 569 34.11 -16.60 -7.66
N LEU A 570 33.83 -16.76 -8.96
CA LEU A 570 32.99 -15.81 -9.71
C LEU A 570 31.56 -15.78 -9.18
N ARG A 571 30.99 -16.94 -8.80
CA ARG A 571 29.67 -17.01 -8.15
C ARG A 571 29.66 -16.29 -6.81
N GLU A 572 30.67 -16.50 -5.96
CA GLU A 572 30.76 -15.76 -4.70
C GLU A 572 30.97 -14.26 -4.93
N ILE A 573 31.77 -13.85 -5.93
CA ILE A 573 31.92 -12.43 -6.28
C ILE A 573 30.57 -11.82 -6.64
N GLU A 574 29.77 -12.47 -7.49
CA GLU A 574 28.44 -11.99 -7.90
C GLU A 574 27.49 -11.83 -6.69
N GLU A 575 27.48 -12.79 -5.77
CA GLU A 575 26.66 -12.71 -4.55
C GLU A 575 27.11 -11.57 -3.62
N HIS A 576 28.41 -11.37 -3.44
CA HIS A 576 28.94 -10.26 -2.64
C HIS A 576 28.69 -8.89 -3.31
N GLU A 577 28.71 -8.81 -4.65
CA GLU A 577 28.31 -7.62 -5.39
C GLU A 577 26.84 -7.27 -5.13
N LYS A 578 25.93 -8.25 -5.16
CA LYS A 578 24.50 -8.05 -4.83
C LYS A 578 24.34 -7.50 -3.42
N ILE A 579 25.05 -8.06 -2.44
CA ILE A 579 25.03 -7.59 -1.03
C ILE A 579 25.50 -6.14 -0.92
N ALA A 580 26.64 -5.81 -1.54
CA ALA A 580 27.20 -4.45 -1.48
C ALA A 580 26.30 -3.42 -2.18
N ARG A 581 25.73 -3.75 -3.34
CA ARG A 581 24.76 -2.88 -4.06
C ARG A 581 23.51 -2.66 -3.23
N LYS A 582 22.92 -3.72 -2.68
CA LYS A 582 21.75 -3.65 -1.78
C LYS A 582 22.04 -2.77 -0.57
N ALA A 583 23.23 -2.87 0.03
CA ALA A 583 23.61 -2.02 1.15
C ALA A 583 23.68 -0.54 0.76
N ILE A 584 24.26 -0.21 -0.40
CA ILE A 584 24.34 1.17 -0.91
C ILE A 584 22.95 1.73 -1.21
N GLU A 585 22.11 0.98 -1.93
CA GLU A 585 20.73 1.36 -2.24
C GLU A 585 19.93 1.60 -0.96
N PHE A 586 20.09 0.72 0.03
CA PHE A 586 19.44 0.88 1.32
C PHE A 586 19.96 2.11 2.08
N ILE A 587 21.25 2.41 2.03
CA ILE A 587 21.81 3.64 2.62
C ILE A 587 21.19 4.88 1.99
N GLU A 588 21.00 4.91 0.67
CA GLU A 588 20.32 6.03 0.01
C GLU A 588 18.83 6.12 0.39
N LEU A 589 18.15 4.99 0.58
CA LEU A 589 16.79 4.95 1.14
C LEU A 589 16.77 5.52 2.57
N LEU A 590 17.69 5.11 3.44
CA LEU A 590 17.78 5.57 4.83
C LEU A 590 17.90 7.11 4.94
N LYS A 591 18.56 7.78 3.99
CA LYS A 591 18.66 9.25 3.95
C LYS A 591 17.32 9.95 3.73
N LYS A 592 16.36 9.27 3.10
CA LYS A 592 14.99 9.76 2.87
C LYS A 592 14.06 9.48 4.05
N LEU A 593 14.49 8.70 5.03
CA LEU A 593 13.69 8.24 6.16
C LEU A 593 13.97 9.04 7.45
N GLU A 594 13.03 8.96 8.37
CA GLU A 594 13.15 9.40 9.75
C GLU A 594 12.80 8.24 10.69
N PHE A 595 13.43 8.21 11.86
CA PHE A 595 13.28 7.14 12.84
C PHE A 595 12.79 7.69 14.19
N TYR A 596 11.78 7.03 14.74
CA TYR A 596 11.16 7.34 16.02
C TYR A 596 11.18 6.11 16.91
N GLU A 597 11.77 6.23 18.09
CA GLU A 597 11.79 5.13 19.06
C GLU A 597 10.51 5.18 19.89
N VAL A 598 9.81 4.06 20.04
CA VAL A 598 8.64 3.94 20.91
C VAL A 598 9.09 4.04 22.36
N LYS A 599 8.59 5.05 23.08
CA LYS A 599 8.86 5.27 24.51
C LYS A 599 7.81 4.65 25.41
N SER A 600 6.54 4.66 25.01
CA SER A 600 5.51 3.86 25.68
C SER A 600 4.35 3.55 24.74
N VAL A 601 3.62 2.49 25.07
CA VAL A 601 2.42 2.03 24.36
C VAL A 601 1.31 1.89 25.39
N GLU A 602 0.27 2.71 25.28
CA GLU A 602 -0.79 2.81 26.28
C GLU A 602 -2.16 2.65 25.62
N LEU A 603 -3.01 1.77 26.16
CA LEU A 603 -4.40 1.69 25.74
C LEU A 603 -5.23 2.65 26.61
N VAL A 604 -5.74 3.73 26.02
CA VAL A 604 -6.44 4.80 26.73
C VAL A 604 -7.94 4.77 26.40
N ASP A 605 -8.77 5.15 27.39
CA ASP A 605 -10.19 5.42 27.15
C ASP A 605 -10.31 6.68 26.29
N TYR A 606 -11.11 6.57 25.22
CA TYR A 606 -11.23 7.61 24.18
C TYR A 606 -12.68 8.08 24.05
N ASN A 607 -13.63 7.15 23.90
CA ASN A 607 -15.06 7.42 23.79
C ASN A 607 -15.38 8.59 22.83
N ASP A 608 -14.89 8.49 21.60
CA ASP A 608 -15.06 9.54 20.59
C ASP A 608 -14.92 8.95 19.18
N TRP A 609 -15.12 9.79 18.16
CA TRP A 609 -14.94 9.43 16.76
C TRP A 609 -13.46 9.27 16.40
N VAL A 610 -13.16 8.20 15.65
CA VAL A 610 -11.90 7.99 14.94
C VAL A 610 -12.15 8.04 13.44
N TYR A 611 -11.14 8.46 12.68
CA TYR A 611 -11.29 8.79 11.26
C TYR A 611 -10.32 8.02 10.39
N ASP A 612 -10.63 7.75 9.13
CA ASP A 612 -9.73 7.09 8.17
C ASP A 612 -9.83 7.75 6.78
N LEU A 613 -8.75 7.72 6.01
CA LEU A 613 -8.66 8.26 4.64
C LEU A 613 -8.50 7.10 3.65
N VAL A 614 -9.43 7.00 2.71
CA VAL A 614 -9.40 5.95 1.70
C VAL A 614 -8.59 6.42 0.50
N VAL A 615 -7.48 5.73 0.25
CA VAL A 615 -6.55 5.99 -0.86
C VAL A 615 -6.47 4.74 -1.73
N PRO A 616 -7.25 4.64 -2.82
CA PRO A 616 -7.39 3.39 -3.57
C PRO A 616 -6.08 2.87 -4.19
N GLU A 617 -5.24 3.74 -4.75
CA GLU A 617 -4.09 3.27 -5.55
C GLU A 617 -2.93 2.68 -4.73
N THR A 618 -2.71 3.19 -3.51
CA THR A 618 -1.49 2.89 -2.74
C THR A 618 -1.80 2.28 -1.38
N HIS A 619 -3.07 2.34 -0.98
CA HIS A 619 -3.56 1.87 0.31
C HIS A 619 -2.79 2.46 1.50
N ASN A 620 -2.04 3.55 1.28
CA ASN A 620 -1.25 4.24 2.28
C ASN A 620 -1.27 5.75 2.12
N PHE A 621 -1.00 6.48 3.20
CA PHE A 621 -0.73 7.92 3.16
C PHE A 621 0.28 8.35 4.22
N ILE A 622 0.86 9.53 4.00
CA ILE A 622 1.86 10.18 4.84
C ILE A 622 1.13 11.15 5.77
N ALA A 623 1.24 10.92 7.09
CA ALA A 623 0.81 11.90 8.08
C ALA A 623 1.76 13.12 8.08
N PRO A 624 1.34 14.31 8.54
CA PRO A 624 2.16 15.53 8.48
C PRO A 624 3.46 15.49 9.28
N ASN A 625 3.55 14.58 10.25
CA ASN A 625 4.79 14.30 10.98
C ASN A 625 5.74 13.34 10.23
N GLY A 626 5.30 12.81 9.08
CA GLY A 626 6.07 11.93 8.20
C GLY A 626 5.71 10.44 8.28
N LEU A 627 4.79 10.00 9.15
CA LEU A 627 4.50 8.57 9.33
C LEU A 627 3.70 7.95 8.17
N VAL A 628 3.96 6.68 7.83
CA VAL A 628 3.31 5.92 6.73
C VAL A 628 2.34 4.85 7.27
N LEU A 629 1.19 4.60 6.61
CA LEU A 629 -0.02 3.91 7.15
C LEU A 629 -0.67 2.99 6.07
N HIS A 630 -1.17 1.73 6.25
CA HIS A 630 -1.46 0.72 5.15
C HIS A 630 -2.87 -0.02 5.08
N ASN A 631 -3.32 -0.61 3.93
CA ASN A 631 -4.57 -1.43 3.70
C ASN A 631 -4.49 -2.76 2.86
N THR A 632 -5.39 -3.77 3.13
CA THR A 632 -5.66 -5.11 2.45
C THR A 632 -5.00 -6.42 2.99
N GLN A 633 -5.77 -7.54 3.18
CA GLN A 633 -5.33 -8.75 3.95
C GLN A 633 -5.89 -10.18 3.61
N LEU A 634 -7.10 -10.35 3.06
CA LEU A 634 -7.73 -11.70 2.96
C LEU A 634 -7.21 -12.53 1.76
N ALA A 635 -7.06 -11.92 0.58
CA ALA A 635 -6.53 -12.59 -0.61
C ALA A 635 -5.09 -13.13 -0.39
N HIS A 636 -4.25 -12.38 0.34
CA HIS A 636 -2.91 -12.85 0.75
C HIS A 636 -2.94 -14.09 1.64
N THR A 637 -4.01 -14.27 2.43
CA THR A 637 -4.16 -15.48 3.26
C THR A 637 -4.47 -16.70 2.37
N LEU A 638 -5.43 -16.57 1.47
CA LEU A 638 -5.82 -17.67 0.56
C LEU A 638 -4.68 -18.12 -0.34
N ALA A 639 -3.86 -17.18 -0.81
CA ALA A 639 -2.69 -17.48 -1.64
C ALA A 639 -1.64 -18.34 -0.92
N VAL A 640 -1.60 -18.33 0.41
CA VAL A 640 -0.78 -19.25 1.22
C VAL A 640 -1.55 -20.53 1.53
N MET A 641 -2.82 -20.43 1.93
CA MET A 641 -3.63 -21.58 2.35
C MET A 641 -3.80 -22.64 1.26
N VAL A 642 -4.00 -22.25 -0.01
CA VAL A 642 -4.18 -23.20 -1.11
C VAL A 642 -2.98 -24.12 -1.31
N GLN A 643 -1.79 -23.69 -0.88
CA GLN A 643 -0.54 -24.45 -1.03
C GLN A 643 -0.38 -25.56 0.02
N LEU A 644 -1.18 -25.53 1.09
CA LEU A 644 -1.18 -26.55 2.14
C LEU A 644 -1.75 -27.89 1.64
N PRO A 645 -1.47 -28.99 2.34
CA PRO A 645 -2.14 -30.25 2.09
C PRO A 645 -3.66 -30.21 2.27
N GLY A 646 -4.36 -31.13 1.59
CA GLY A 646 -5.81 -31.32 1.74
C GLY A 646 -6.24 -31.53 3.19
N GLU A 647 -5.46 -32.29 3.96
CA GLU A 647 -5.70 -32.56 5.38
C GLU A 647 -5.59 -31.31 6.26
N GLU A 648 -4.87 -30.28 5.79
CA GLU A 648 -4.66 -29.00 6.47
C GLU A 648 -5.54 -27.87 5.88
N GLY A 649 -6.45 -28.22 4.98
CA GLY A 649 -7.39 -27.29 4.36
C GLY A 649 -6.84 -26.54 3.14
N GLY A 650 -5.74 -27.00 2.54
CA GLY A 650 -5.28 -26.53 1.23
C GLY A 650 -5.62 -27.50 0.10
N LEU A 651 -5.08 -27.28 -1.10
CA LEU A 651 -5.26 -28.16 -2.26
C LEU A 651 -3.92 -28.53 -2.91
N HIS A 652 -2.82 -28.37 -2.18
CA HIS A 652 -1.45 -28.49 -2.70
C HIS A 652 -1.17 -27.65 -3.96
N GLY A 653 -1.96 -26.61 -4.22
CA GLY A 653 -1.96 -25.92 -5.51
C GLY A 653 -1.20 -24.61 -5.55
N SER A 654 -0.82 -24.18 -6.75
CA SER A 654 -0.24 -22.87 -7.06
C SER A 654 -1.30 -21.79 -7.24
N VAL A 655 -0.89 -20.52 -7.29
CA VAL A 655 -1.75 -19.34 -7.40
C VAL A 655 -1.41 -18.55 -8.64
N VAL A 656 -2.42 -18.09 -9.37
CA VAL A 656 -2.29 -16.99 -10.33
C VAL A 656 -2.99 -15.75 -9.75
N TRP A 657 -2.34 -14.60 -9.83
CA TRP A 657 -2.84 -13.34 -9.26
C TRP A 657 -2.79 -12.23 -10.31
N ILE A 658 -3.95 -11.65 -10.60
CA ILE A 658 -4.11 -10.48 -11.46
C ILE A 658 -4.35 -9.27 -10.55
N ASP A 659 -3.34 -8.41 -10.47
CA ASP A 659 -3.35 -7.22 -9.61
C ASP A 659 -3.71 -5.97 -10.43
N THR A 660 -4.86 -5.38 -10.15
CA THR A 660 -5.36 -4.17 -10.81
C THR A 660 -5.11 -2.91 -9.98
N GLU A 661 -4.98 -3.06 -8.65
CA GLU A 661 -4.87 -1.95 -7.68
C GLU A 661 -3.48 -1.83 -7.03
N ASN A 662 -2.51 -2.65 -7.46
CA ASN A 662 -1.17 -2.74 -6.87
C ASN A 662 -1.22 -3.11 -5.37
N THR A 663 -2.04 -4.10 -5.03
CA THR A 663 -2.28 -4.60 -3.67
C THR A 663 -1.41 -5.78 -3.29
N PHE A 664 -0.80 -6.49 -4.25
CA PHE A 664 0.01 -7.66 -3.95
C PHE A 664 1.27 -7.25 -3.17
N ARG A 665 1.57 -7.97 -2.08
CA ARG A 665 2.70 -7.69 -1.18
C ARG A 665 3.43 -8.99 -0.87
N PRO A 666 4.57 -9.28 -1.51
CA PRO A 666 5.33 -10.51 -1.27
C PRO A 666 5.71 -10.71 0.19
N GLU A 667 6.03 -9.63 0.92
CA GLU A 667 6.43 -9.66 2.33
C GLU A 667 5.30 -10.21 3.21
N ARG A 668 4.04 -9.91 2.85
CA ARG A 668 2.88 -10.41 3.58
C ARG A 668 2.67 -11.90 3.34
N ILE A 669 2.90 -12.38 2.12
CA ILE A 669 2.89 -13.82 1.82
C ILE A 669 3.94 -14.55 2.66
N ARG A 670 5.19 -14.02 2.70
CA ARG A 670 6.26 -14.59 3.52
C ARG A 670 5.86 -14.69 4.98
N GLN A 671 5.34 -13.61 5.54
CA GLN A 671 4.92 -13.57 6.94
C GLN A 671 3.86 -14.62 7.27
N ILE A 672 2.85 -14.79 6.40
CA ILE A 672 1.79 -15.78 6.60
C ILE A 672 2.36 -17.20 6.46
N ALA A 673 3.24 -17.43 5.49
CA ALA A 673 3.93 -18.71 5.27
C ALA A 673 4.76 -19.11 6.50
N GLU A 674 5.62 -18.22 7.00
CA GLU A 674 6.44 -18.45 8.19
C GLU A 674 5.58 -18.79 9.41
N ALA A 675 4.53 -18.01 9.65
CA ALA A 675 3.64 -18.20 10.80
C ALA A 675 2.82 -19.51 10.71
N ARG A 676 2.65 -20.06 9.51
CA ARG A 676 1.99 -21.35 9.25
C ARG A 676 2.97 -22.51 9.05
N GLY A 677 4.28 -22.28 9.20
CA GLY A 677 5.29 -23.33 9.11
C GLY A 677 5.66 -23.75 7.68
N LEU A 678 5.33 -22.96 6.67
CA LEU A 678 5.73 -23.17 5.28
C LEU A 678 7.04 -22.45 4.97
N ASP A 679 7.80 -22.97 4.00
CA ASP A 679 8.97 -22.27 3.48
C ASP A 679 8.54 -21.03 2.68
N PRO A 680 8.96 -19.82 3.08
CA PRO A 680 8.47 -18.59 2.45
C PRO A 680 8.93 -18.41 1.00
N ASP A 681 10.13 -18.90 0.68
CA ASP A 681 10.73 -18.76 -0.64
C ASP A 681 10.11 -19.76 -1.63
N GLU A 682 9.82 -20.98 -1.19
CA GLU A 682 9.03 -21.95 -1.93
C GLU A 682 7.59 -21.46 -2.12
N THR A 683 6.97 -20.94 -1.06
CA THR A 683 5.58 -20.42 -1.11
C THR A 683 5.45 -19.30 -2.14
N LEU A 684 6.42 -18.39 -2.20
CA LEU A 684 6.44 -17.31 -3.19
C LEU A 684 6.64 -17.80 -4.62
N LYS A 685 7.45 -18.84 -4.85
CA LYS A 685 7.70 -19.40 -6.19
C LYS A 685 6.43 -20.00 -6.83
N ASN A 686 5.48 -20.41 -6.01
CA ASN A 686 4.21 -20.98 -6.46
C ASN A 686 3.11 -19.92 -6.69
N ILE A 687 3.45 -18.63 -6.63
CA ILE A 687 2.51 -17.52 -6.89
C ILE A 687 2.96 -16.73 -8.13
N TYR A 688 2.14 -16.76 -9.16
CA TYR A 688 2.36 -16.08 -10.44
C TYR A 688 1.56 -14.78 -10.46
N VAL A 689 2.23 -13.63 -10.48
CA VAL A 689 1.57 -12.32 -10.37
C VAL A 689 1.72 -11.53 -11.66
N ALA A 690 0.63 -10.98 -12.17
CA ALA A 690 0.62 -10.05 -13.29
C ALA A 690 -0.17 -8.78 -12.94
N ARG A 691 0.38 -7.61 -13.29
CA ARG A 691 -0.28 -6.33 -13.08
C ARG A 691 -1.10 -5.93 -14.30
N ALA A 692 -2.40 -5.69 -14.12
CA ALA A 692 -3.26 -5.12 -15.14
C ALA A 692 -3.16 -3.59 -15.12
N PHE A 693 -3.16 -2.96 -16.31
CA PHE A 693 -3.05 -1.51 -16.45
C PHE A 693 -4.31 -0.85 -17.00
N ASN A 694 -5.23 -1.65 -17.53
CA ASN A 694 -6.53 -1.24 -18.06
C ASN A 694 -7.46 -2.47 -18.15
N SER A 695 -8.74 -2.29 -18.45
CA SER A 695 -9.74 -3.35 -18.44
C SER A 695 -9.51 -4.39 -19.54
N ASN A 696 -9.06 -3.98 -20.73
CA ASN A 696 -8.72 -4.93 -21.80
C ASN A 696 -7.49 -5.76 -21.43
N HIS A 697 -6.49 -5.17 -20.79
CA HIS A 697 -5.31 -5.87 -20.31
C HIS A 697 -5.68 -6.84 -19.19
N GLN A 698 -6.59 -6.47 -18.28
CA GLN A 698 -7.13 -7.38 -17.26
C GLN A 698 -7.79 -8.61 -17.90
N MET A 699 -8.58 -8.43 -18.96
CA MET A 699 -9.19 -9.55 -19.70
C MET A 699 -8.13 -10.42 -20.38
N LEU A 700 -7.16 -9.82 -21.07
CA LEU A 700 -6.03 -10.54 -21.68
C LEU A 700 -5.20 -11.33 -20.67
N LEU A 701 -5.05 -10.84 -19.43
CA LEU A 701 -4.32 -11.55 -18.38
C LEU A 701 -5.06 -12.81 -17.90
N VAL A 702 -6.37 -12.89 -18.05
CA VAL A 702 -7.13 -14.13 -17.79
C VAL A 702 -6.86 -15.16 -18.89
N GLU A 703 -6.77 -14.74 -20.15
CA GLU A 703 -6.35 -15.63 -21.25
C GLU A 703 -4.94 -16.17 -21.00
N ARG A 704 -4.00 -15.32 -20.56
CA ARG A 704 -2.65 -15.78 -20.16
C ARG A 704 -2.63 -16.64 -18.90
N ALA A 705 -3.56 -16.43 -17.97
CA ALA A 705 -3.69 -17.27 -16.79
C ALA A 705 -4.02 -18.71 -17.19
N GLU A 706 -4.84 -18.91 -18.22
CA GLU A 706 -5.16 -20.23 -18.76
C GLU A 706 -3.92 -20.97 -19.28
N GLU A 707 -2.99 -20.28 -19.95
CA GLU A 707 -1.71 -20.87 -20.38
C GLU A 707 -0.90 -21.42 -19.19
N ILE A 708 -0.80 -20.65 -18.11
CA ILE A 708 -0.09 -21.05 -16.88
C ILE A 708 -0.81 -22.22 -16.22
N ILE A 709 -2.15 -22.20 -16.19
CA ILE A 709 -2.97 -23.27 -15.61
C ILE A 709 -2.70 -24.59 -16.36
N LYS A 710 -2.68 -24.56 -17.69
CA LYS A 710 -2.36 -25.72 -18.54
C LYS A 710 -0.94 -26.23 -18.33
N GLU A 711 0.05 -25.34 -18.30
CA GLU A 711 1.46 -25.71 -18.05
C GLU A 711 1.61 -26.43 -16.70
N LYS A 712 0.84 -26.01 -15.70
CA LYS A 712 0.91 -26.55 -14.34
C LYS A 712 -0.01 -27.73 -14.07
N ALA A 713 -0.97 -28.04 -14.95
CA ALA A 713 -1.98 -29.07 -14.72
C ALA A 713 -1.38 -30.45 -14.38
N GLU A 714 -0.29 -30.81 -15.05
CA GLU A 714 0.41 -32.10 -14.89
C GLU A 714 1.58 -32.05 -13.89
N THR A 715 1.71 -30.95 -13.13
CA THR A 715 2.78 -30.80 -12.12
C THR A 715 2.30 -31.21 -10.74
N ASP A 716 3.23 -31.36 -9.80
CA ASP A 716 2.93 -31.61 -8.38
C ASP A 716 2.26 -30.41 -7.67
N ARG A 717 2.21 -29.24 -8.34
CA ARG A 717 1.63 -27.99 -7.84
C ARG A 717 0.71 -27.36 -8.88
N PRO A 718 -0.42 -28.00 -9.25
CA PRO A 718 -1.35 -27.44 -10.22
C PRO A 718 -1.93 -26.12 -9.73
N VAL A 719 -2.30 -25.21 -10.63
CA VAL A 719 -2.99 -23.98 -10.21
C VAL A 719 -4.34 -24.35 -9.63
N LYS A 720 -4.64 -23.90 -8.41
CA LYS A 720 -5.94 -24.14 -7.74
C LYS A 720 -6.62 -22.87 -7.26
N LEU A 721 -5.97 -21.72 -7.38
CA LEU A 721 -6.52 -20.42 -7.04
C LEU A 721 -6.15 -19.37 -8.09
N LEU A 722 -7.15 -18.68 -8.64
CA LEU A 722 -6.99 -17.47 -9.44
C LEU A 722 -7.55 -16.28 -8.65
N VAL A 723 -6.71 -15.29 -8.35
CA VAL A 723 -7.11 -14.05 -7.67
C VAL A 723 -7.20 -12.91 -8.67
N VAL A 724 -8.29 -12.14 -8.63
CA VAL A 724 -8.41 -10.83 -9.33
C VAL A 724 -8.65 -9.74 -8.29
N ASP A 725 -7.64 -8.90 -8.06
CA ASP A 725 -7.65 -7.88 -6.99
C ASP A 725 -7.40 -6.46 -7.55
N SER A 726 -8.43 -5.62 -7.74
CA SER A 726 -9.87 -5.93 -7.72
C SER A 726 -10.48 -6.06 -9.12
N LEU A 727 -11.57 -6.81 -9.20
CA LEU A 727 -12.29 -7.07 -10.44
C LEU A 727 -12.78 -5.79 -11.12
N MET A 728 -13.20 -4.80 -10.32
CA MET A 728 -13.95 -3.64 -10.82
C MET A 728 -13.12 -2.35 -10.96
N ALA A 729 -11.86 -2.30 -10.53
CA ALA A 729 -11.06 -1.06 -10.53
C ALA A 729 -10.98 -0.40 -11.91
N HIS A 730 -10.46 -1.12 -12.91
CA HIS A 730 -10.29 -0.60 -14.28
C HIS A 730 -11.63 -0.40 -15.01
N PHE A 731 -12.56 -1.36 -14.87
CA PHE A 731 -13.90 -1.25 -15.46
C PHE A 731 -14.70 -0.05 -14.94
N ARG A 732 -14.46 0.37 -13.70
CA ARG A 732 -15.08 1.56 -13.12
C ARG A 732 -14.41 2.84 -13.62
N SER A 733 -13.10 2.87 -13.75
CA SER A 733 -12.36 4.08 -14.14
C SER A 733 -12.47 4.40 -15.63
N GLU A 734 -12.53 3.39 -16.50
CA GLU A 734 -12.52 3.60 -17.96
C GLU A 734 -13.90 3.92 -18.53
N TYR A 735 -14.96 3.38 -17.93
CA TYR A 735 -16.32 3.49 -18.44
C TYR A 735 -17.16 4.43 -17.56
N VAL A 736 -16.87 5.74 -17.66
CA VAL A 736 -17.51 6.79 -16.87
C VAL A 736 -18.79 7.31 -17.53
N GLY A 737 -19.90 7.26 -16.79
CA GLY A 737 -21.19 7.84 -17.20
C GLY A 737 -22.18 6.82 -17.76
N ARG A 738 -23.43 7.25 -17.98
CA ARG A 738 -24.53 6.35 -18.38
C ARG A 738 -24.42 5.87 -19.84
N GLY A 739 -23.75 6.63 -20.71
CA GLY A 739 -23.63 6.31 -22.14
C GLY A 739 -22.73 5.10 -22.46
N THR A 740 -21.76 4.79 -21.58
CA THR A 740 -20.83 3.66 -21.72
C THR A 740 -21.23 2.46 -20.86
N LEU A 741 -22.39 2.53 -20.19
CA LEU A 741 -22.84 1.49 -19.26
C LEU A 741 -23.06 0.15 -19.98
N ALA A 742 -23.70 0.18 -21.16
CA ALA A 742 -23.97 -1.02 -21.94
C ALA A 742 -22.66 -1.73 -22.37
N GLU A 743 -21.69 -0.97 -22.88
CA GLU A 743 -20.38 -1.51 -23.27
C GLU A 743 -19.64 -2.11 -22.07
N ARG A 744 -19.62 -1.39 -20.93
CA ARG A 744 -19.03 -1.90 -19.68
C ARG A 744 -19.68 -3.21 -19.25
N GLN A 745 -21.01 -3.26 -19.29
CA GLN A 745 -21.76 -4.45 -18.89
C GLN A 745 -21.49 -5.64 -19.82
N GLN A 746 -21.39 -5.42 -21.14
CA GLN A 746 -21.03 -6.47 -22.09
C GLN A 746 -19.60 -7.00 -21.87
N LYS A 747 -18.63 -6.11 -21.68
CA LYS A 747 -17.23 -6.51 -21.42
C LYS A 747 -17.06 -7.22 -20.08
N LEU A 748 -17.72 -6.72 -19.03
CA LEU A 748 -17.70 -7.35 -17.71
C LEU A 748 -18.38 -8.73 -17.75
N ALA A 749 -19.50 -8.86 -18.48
CA ALA A 749 -20.17 -10.15 -18.67
C ALA A 749 -19.27 -11.16 -19.39
N LYS A 750 -18.58 -10.74 -20.46
CA LYS A 750 -17.59 -11.57 -21.15
C LYS A 750 -16.48 -12.00 -20.18
N HIS A 751 -15.89 -11.05 -19.44
CA HIS A 751 -14.83 -11.34 -18.49
C HIS A 751 -15.24 -12.32 -17.39
N LEU A 752 -16.46 -12.19 -16.86
CA LEU A 752 -17.01 -13.12 -15.86
C LEU A 752 -17.30 -14.50 -16.45
N ALA A 753 -17.76 -14.57 -17.71
CA ALA A 753 -17.95 -15.84 -18.42
C ALA A 753 -16.62 -16.57 -18.62
N ASP A 754 -15.55 -15.86 -18.99
CA ASP A 754 -14.21 -16.43 -19.13
C ASP A 754 -13.69 -16.98 -17.79
N LEU A 755 -13.89 -16.24 -16.70
CA LEU A 755 -13.52 -16.69 -15.35
C LEU A 755 -14.29 -17.95 -14.92
N HIS A 756 -15.59 -18.03 -15.19
CA HIS A 756 -16.40 -19.23 -14.91
C HIS A 756 -15.93 -20.42 -15.73
N ARG A 757 -15.72 -20.22 -17.03
CA ARG A 757 -15.23 -21.27 -17.93
C ARG A 757 -13.93 -21.86 -17.40
N ILE A 758 -12.98 -21.03 -16.99
CA ILE A 758 -11.69 -21.48 -16.44
C ILE A 758 -11.88 -22.17 -15.08
N ALA A 759 -12.76 -21.66 -14.21
CA ALA A 759 -13.06 -22.29 -12.93
C ALA A 759 -13.57 -23.73 -13.10
N ASP A 760 -14.52 -23.92 -14.03
CA ASP A 760 -15.15 -25.21 -14.32
C ASP A 760 -14.22 -26.17 -15.05
N LEU A 761 -13.53 -25.69 -16.10
CA LEU A 761 -12.71 -26.51 -16.97
C LEU A 761 -11.48 -27.08 -16.24
N TYR A 762 -10.87 -26.28 -15.35
CA TYR A 762 -9.62 -26.66 -14.68
C TYR A 762 -9.78 -26.98 -13.19
N ASP A 763 -11.01 -27.00 -12.68
CA ASP A 763 -11.31 -27.23 -11.27
C ASP A 763 -10.46 -26.31 -10.36
N ILE A 764 -10.60 -25.00 -10.55
CA ILE A 764 -9.90 -23.99 -9.75
C ILE A 764 -10.90 -23.08 -9.02
N ALA A 765 -10.47 -22.52 -7.90
CA ALA A 765 -11.22 -21.48 -7.21
C ALA A 765 -10.89 -20.12 -7.83
N VAL A 766 -11.90 -19.32 -8.18
CA VAL A 766 -11.72 -17.94 -8.61
C VAL A 766 -12.15 -17.02 -7.48
N PHE A 767 -11.21 -16.24 -6.96
CA PHE A 767 -11.44 -15.29 -5.87
C PHE A 767 -11.31 -13.87 -6.38
N VAL A 768 -12.39 -13.10 -6.30
CA VAL A 768 -12.40 -11.72 -6.77
C VAL A 768 -12.67 -10.78 -5.62
N THR A 769 -11.82 -9.75 -5.48
CA THR A 769 -12.16 -8.63 -4.58
C THR A 769 -12.98 -7.62 -5.36
N ASN A 770 -13.93 -7.00 -4.68
CA ASN A 770 -14.75 -5.94 -5.23
C ASN A 770 -14.97 -4.82 -4.22
N GLN A 771 -15.18 -3.61 -4.74
CA GLN A 771 -15.43 -2.42 -3.95
C GLN A 771 -16.93 -2.20 -3.79
N VAL A 772 -17.31 -1.47 -2.74
CA VAL A 772 -18.68 -0.98 -2.56
C VAL A 772 -18.81 0.47 -3.04
N GLN A 773 -20.02 0.86 -3.43
CA GLN A 773 -20.43 2.23 -3.74
C GLN A 773 -21.65 2.58 -2.89
N ALA A 774 -21.76 3.83 -2.46
CA ALA A 774 -22.96 4.32 -1.79
C ALA A 774 -24.20 4.19 -2.70
N LYS A 775 -25.35 3.86 -2.11
CA LYS A 775 -26.69 3.89 -2.69
C LYS A 775 -27.44 5.10 -2.10
N PRO A 776 -27.40 6.28 -2.76
CA PRO A 776 -27.96 7.52 -2.21
C PRO A 776 -29.48 7.46 -1.96
N ASP A 777 -30.16 6.51 -2.60
CA ASP A 777 -31.62 6.38 -2.60
C ASP A 777 -32.14 5.50 -1.44
N ALA A 778 -31.25 4.89 -0.64
CA ALA A 778 -31.62 4.00 0.46
C ALA A 778 -31.85 4.79 1.76
N PHE A 779 -33.11 5.04 2.11
CA PHE A 779 -33.50 5.67 3.39
C PHE A 779 -33.48 4.71 4.59
N PHE A 780 -33.52 3.39 4.36
CA PHE A 780 -33.42 2.33 5.36
C PHE A 780 -32.70 1.10 4.75
N GLY A 781 -31.84 0.41 5.52
CA GLY A 781 -31.05 -0.75 5.08
C GLY A 781 -29.56 -0.44 4.87
N ASP A 782 -28.79 -1.41 4.38
CA ASP A 782 -27.36 -1.22 4.06
C ASP A 782 -27.21 -0.14 2.98
N PRO A 783 -26.53 0.98 3.27
CA PRO A 783 -26.37 2.11 2.35
C PRO A 783 -25.32 1.84 1.26
N THR A 784 -24.67 0.67 1.31
CA THR A 784 -23.64 0.28 0.36
C THR A 784 -24.18 -0.76 -0.63
N ARG A 785 -23.75 -0.65 -1.87
CA ARG A 785 -23.97 -1.67 -2.90
C ARG A 785 -22.64 -2.07 -3.52
N PRO A 786 -22.40 -3.35 -3.81
CA PRO A 786 -21.22 -3.76 -4.58
C PRO A 786 -21.21 -3.10 -5.95
N VAL A 787 -20.02 -2.73 -6.43
CA VAL A 787 -19.79 -2.15 -7.76
C VAL A 787 -19.94 -3.24 -8.82
N GLY A 788 -20.47 -2.91 -10.01
CA GLY A 788 -20.68 -3.88 -11.10
C GLY A 788 -22.17 -4.13 -11.42
N GLY A 789 -23.07 -3.89 -10.46
CA GLY A 789 -24.52 -4.01 -10.67
C GLY A 789 -24.99 -5.47 -10.82
N HIS A 790 -26.13 -5.66 -11.48
CA HIS A 790 -26.80 -6.98 -11.55
C HIS A 790 -25.96 -8.08 -12.21
N ILE A 791 -25.09 -7.73 -13.18
CA ILE A 791 -24.29 -8.74 -13.89
C ILE A 791 -23.37 -9.49 -12.93
N LEU A 792 -22.55 -8.77 -12.16
CA LEU A 792 -21.68 -9.39 -11.16
C LEU A 792 -22.49 -10.09 -10.07
N ALA A 793 -23.63 -9.51 -9.67
CA ALA A 793 -24.50 -10.10 -8.65
C ALA A 793 -25.08 -11.45 -9.05
N HIS A 794 -25.42 -11.65 -10.33
CA HIS A 794 -25.92 -12.93 -10.83
C HIS A 794 -24.82 -13.90 -11.22
N SER A 795 -23.63 -13.42 -11.57
CA SER A 795 -22.53 -14.28 -11.97
C SER A 795 -21.76 -14.86 -10.79
N ALA A 796 -21.55 -14.14 -9.68
CA ALA A 796 -20.78 -14.69 -8.57
C ALA A 796 -21.54 -15.82 -7.85
N THR A 797 -20.90 -16.99 -7.70
CA THR A 797 -21.49 -18.17 -7.05
C THR A 797 -21.67 -17.96 -5.55
N LEU A 798 -20.68 -17.33 -4.91
CA LEU A 798 -20.68 -17.00 -3.49
C LEU A 798 -20.36 -15.52 -3.34
N ARG A 799 -21.14 -14.84 -2.50
CA ARG A 799 -21.02 -13.39 -2.31
C ARG A 799 -20.88 -13.08 -0.84
N ILE A 800 -19.69 -12.65 -0.44
CA ILE A 800 -19.34 -12.40 0.95
C ILE A 800 -19.18 -10.90 1.15
N TYR A 801 -19.99 -10.34 2.03
CA TYR A 801 -19.83 -8.99 2.53
C TYR A 801 -18.98 -8.97 3.78
N LEU A 802 -17.83 -8.30 3.72
CA LEU A 802 -16.98 -8.08 4.88
C LEU A 802 -17.31 -6.74 5.53
N ARG A 803 -17.56 -6.79 6.83
CA ARG A 803 -17.63 -5.62 7.71
C ARG A 803 -16.78 -5.82 8.96
N LYS A 804 -16.53 -4.78 9.72
CA LYS A 804 -15.75 -4.92 10.96
C LYS A 804 -16.59 -5.45 12.11
N GLY A 805 -15.92 -6.13 13.04
CA GLY A 805 -16.46 -6.48 14.35
C GLY A 805 -15.67 -5.80 15.48
N LYS A 806 -16.17 -5.90 16.72
CA LYS A 806 -15.49 -5.37 17.91
C LYS A 806 -14.18 -6.12 18.21
N ALA A 807 -13.20 -5.41 18.81
CA ALA A 807 -11.94 -5.98 19.32
C ALA A 807 -11.06 -6.70 18.27
N GLY A 808 -10.85 -6.06 17.12
CA GLY A 808 -9.97 -6.59 16.06
C GLY A 808 -10.57 -7.73 15.24
N LYS A 809 -11.84 -8.08 15.51
CA LYS A 809 -12.59 -9.05 14.74
C LYS A 809 -13.12 -8.45 13.43
N ARG A 810 -13.45 -9.31 12.48
CA ARG A 810 -14.06 -9.08 11.18
C ARG A 810 -15.31 -9.92 11.14
N VAL A 811 -16.39 -9.38 10.60
CA VAL A 811 -17.62 -10.12 10.36
C VAL A 811 -17.73 -10.33 8.86
N ALA A 812 -17.70 -11.57 8.43
CA ALA A 812 -18.10 -11.95 7.09
C ALA A 812 -19.58 -12.29 7.13
N ARG A 813 -20.38 -11.68 6.26
CA ARG A 813 -21.76 -12.05 6.01
C ARG A 813 -21.87 -12.67 4.64
N LEU A 814 -22.40 -13.90 4.56
CA LEU A 814 -22.76 -14.50 3.30
C LEU A 814 -24.07 -13.86 2.84
N ILE A 815 -24.01 -13.09 1.74
CA ILE A 815 -25.16 -12.36 1.18
C ILE A 815 -25.87 -13.18 0.12
N ASP A 816 -25.13 -13.99 -0.64
CA ASP A 816 -25.70 -14.79 -1.71
C ASP A 816 -24.96 -16.12 -1.83
N SER A 817 -25.73 -17.19 -1.98
CA SER A 817 -25.26 -18.56 -2.21
C SER A 817 -26.41 -19.41 -2.75
N PRO A 818 -26.16 -20.31 -3.71
CA PRO A 818 -27.19 -21.18 -4.26
C PRO A 818 -27.66 -22.28 -3.30
N HIS A 819 -26.92 -22.58 -2.22
CA HIS A 819 -27.19 -23.75 -1.37
C HIS A 819 -26.92 -23.54 0.14
N LEU A 820 -26.24 -22.45 0.52
CA LEU A 820 -25.99 -22.13 1.93
C LEU A 820 -26.96 -21.03 2.38
N PRO A 821 -27.51 -21.12 3.59
CA PRO A 821 -28.33 -20.05 4.14
C PRO A 821 -27.47 -18.80 4.40
N GLU A 822 -28.09 -17.62 4.30
CA GLU A 822 -27.45 -16.38 4.78
C GLU A 822 -26.99 -16.55 6.24
N GLY A 823 -25.81 -16.03 6.55
CA GLY A 823 -25.23 -16.16 7.87
C GLY A 823 -24.04 -15.24 8.08
N GLU A 824 -23.56 -15.18 9.32
CA GLU A 824 -22.41 -14.37 9.69
C GLU A 824 -21.35 -15.20 10.41
N ALA A 825 -20.09 -14.95 10.10
CA ALA A 825 -18.93 -15.53 10.76
C ALA A 825 -18.02 -14.41 11.26
N ILE A 826 -17.36 -14.66 12.38
CA ILE A 826 -16.49 -13.68 13.02
C ILE A 826 -15.07 -14.23 13.06
N PHE A 827 -14.15 -13.56 12.39
CA PHE A 827 -12.74 -13.96 12.29
C PHE A 827 -11.82 -12.78 12.64
N ARG A 828 -10.52 -12.98 12.68
CA ARG A 828 -9.48 -11.96 12.88
C ARG A 828 -8.45 -12.10 11.77
N ILE A 829 -7.70 -11.04 11.55
CA ILE A 829 -6.45 -11.14 10.78
C ILE A 829 -5.32 -11.16 11.79
N THR A 830 -4.25 -11.92 11.60
CA THR A 830 -3.03 -12.00 12.43
C THR A 830 -1.79 -12.23 11.56
N ASP A 831 -0.64 -12.59 12.13
CA ASP A 831 0.55 -13.02 11.38
C ASP A 831 0.26 -14.24 10.49
N LYS A 832 -0.59 -15.18 10.95
CA LYS A 832 -1.09 -16.35 10.20
C LYS A 832 -2.12 -16.04 9.11
N GLY A 833 -2.36 -14.79 8.77
CA GLY A 833 -3.42 -14.41 7.82
C GLY A 833 -4.77 -14.29 8.53
N ALA A 834 -5.85 -14.86 8.00
CA ALA A 834 -7.13 -14.96 8.70
C ALA A 834 -7.17 -16.16 9.67
N GLU A 835 -7.72 -15.96 10.87
CA GLU A 835 -7.96 -16.97 11.92
C GLU A 835 -9.14 -16.57 12.83
N ASP A 836 -9.48 -17.32 13.89
CA ASP A 836 -10.67 -17.05 14.76
C ASP A 836 -10.52 -15.96 15.85
#